data_AF-A0AAN6RUV1-F1
#
_entry.id   AF-A0AAN6RUV1-F1
#
_cell.length_a   1.000
_cell.length_b   1.000
_cell.length_c   1.000
_cell.angle_alpha   90.00
_cell.angle_beta   90.00
_cell.angle_gamma   90.00
#
_symmetry.space_group_name_H-M   'P 1'
#
loop_
_entity.id
_entity.type
_entity.pdbx_description
1 polymer ?
#
loop_
_entity_poly.entity_id
_entity_poly.type
_entity_poly.pdbx_seq_one_letter_code
_entity_poly.pdbx_strand_id
1 'polypeptide(L)'
;MGSHLGADPTQAVDGLVRAIRDLTSDPNYKLVADVFSEFLYVKEQNNKLSSSHQVVLEEYRKFRNELEAQKGVLEGEKKDLEHLVQEKVQEIVQLSAARTRLQGDLEDTQKRLDEEKSNAAAAAAAAAQEYANLQEKTSNEYAALQDTTNKAYADLQETTANAYADLQDTTAKAYANLEESTSKTYADLEESTAKAYADLQETTSAAYAELEAAKKDGEDAAAAAAAQAADEIAALIEAKTGLEEVKVNNEAEIEGLKGNVSDLEAAKAGLEQVKADNEAEIISLKERIATLEEEKKMLEEELEAARQEIASLNETITQKNNEIESLRESLRAAEEQIASLQQTVEDKNAEIENLHVKLTAEGERANAAEAHGRDLQAQLDETTQNLHTTSGKLADLEQYRIVLHSENDDSYVTVLDKIWTTIVTLVENTFRPDIDDQTLLDPSCWTNLRNSPYLKHATQLQIPLPQSNTPAAKGMRISAVLAVLSRAMHKHLFRPVYLFDDDDENLVKFLRLLEDEDPTREAHLRATLMSMMPERQEEQGARRVKTVVREVSWVVQHLLGALQFEAFCSGLEAACKLACTQWMHIQLAQMKIEPYFGPPYDDFDWQVLELPEFAEAAERDNGASLHMADDVGGGSVVDDRLETVEAITAAPEPIEATEATEAPPPSDNLSHNPDDDMMEGEIDPDEILLVVWPSMCAVESGELMSITQGLVISKDQARPALEEQRTRSRLIPRPGSRRARTMSMPGQSRASSPRGKPMSFLAHSVTASDMATDPGMDEM
;
A
#
# COMPACT_ATOMS: atom_id res chain seq x y z
N MET A 1 67.83 115.69 63.32
CA MET A 1 69.09 115.18 62.73
C MET A 1 69.26 113.75 63.23
N GLY A 2 69.65 112.75 62.45
CA GLY A 2 69.75 112.61 60.98
C GLY A 2 68.97 111.35 60.54
N SER A 3 68.51 111.27 59.28
CA SER A 3 69.25 110.78 58.09
C SER A 3 69.08 109.27 57.86
N HIS A 4 68.44 108.90 56.76
CA HIS A 4 68.09 107.51 56.42
C HIS A 4 69.30 106.62 56.12
N LEU A 5 69.25 105.39 56.66
CA LEU A 5 69.46 104.17 55.88
C LEU A 5 68.19 103.32 56.12
N GLY A 6 67.51 102.78 55.12
CA GLY A 6 68.01 102.37 53.81
C GLY A 6 67.94 100.86 53.65
N ALA A 7 66.98 100.20 54.31
CA ALA A 7 66.70 98.78 54.12
C ALA A 7 66.18 98.57 52.69
N ASP A 8 67.02 97.99 51.84
CA ASP A 8 66.72 97.77 50.43
C ASP A 8 65.58 96.73 50.29
N PRO A 9 64.44 97.06 49.66
CA PRO A 9 63.37 96.10 49.45
C PRO A 9 63.82 94.91 48.61
N THR A 10 64.86 95.07 47.78
CA THR A 10 65.45 93.97 47.01
C THR A 10 66.05 92.90 47.93
N GLN A 11 66.63 93.25 49.09
CA GLN A 11 67.09 92.26 50.07
C GLN A 11 65.94 91.52 50.77
N ALA A 12 64.82 92.19 51.02
CA ALA A 12 63.63 91.52 51.59
C ALA A 12 63.00 90.54 50.59
N VAL A 13 62.96 90.92 49.30
CA VAL A 13 62.50 90.05 48.21
C VAL A 13 63.49 88.91 47.96
N ASP A 14 64.80 89.16 47.92
CA ASP A 14 65.83 88.10 47.80
C ASP A 14 65.85 87.15 49.00
N GLY A 15 65.51 87.65 50.20
CA GLY A 15 65.33 86.84 51.40
C GLY A 15 64.11 85.93 51.31
N LEU A 16 62.98 86.47 50.83
CA LEU A 16 61.76 85.69 50.59
C LEU A 16 61.94 84.68 49.43
N VAL A 17 62.60 85.08 48.35
CA VAL A 17 62.90 84.21 47.19
C VAL A 17 63.93 83.14 47.56
N ARG A 18 64.88 83.41 48.46
CA ARG A 18 65.67 82.35 49.12
C ARG A 18 64.78 81.44 49.94
N ALA A 19 64.02 81.94 50.91
CA ALA A 19 63.17 81.11 51.76
C ALA A 19 62.19 80.22 50.96
N ILE A 20 61.61 80.73 49.87
CA ILE A 20 60.75 79.95 48.96
C ILE A 20 61.56 78.94 48.13
N ARG A 21 62.75 79.30 47.63
CA ARG A 21 63.64 78.36 46.93
C ARG A 21 64.13 77.25 47.87
N ASP A 22 64.53 77.61 49.07
CA ASP A 22 65.03 76.71 50.11
C ASP A 22 63.90 75.75 50.51
N LEU A 23 62.69 76.26 50.77
CA LEU A 23 61.49 75.44 51.05
C LEU A 23 61.08 74.54 49.87
N THR A 24 61.15 75.02 48.62
CA THR A 24 60.84 74.18 47.44
C THR A 24 61.97 73.22 47.06
N SER A 25 63.16 73.41 47.63
CA SER A 25 64.28 72.45 47.59
C SER A 25 64.36 71.53 48.81
N ASP A 26 63.54 71.77 49.84
CA ASP A 26 63.45 70.92 51.04
C ASP A 26 62.92 69.53 50.62
N PRO A 27 63.68 68.45 50.89
CA PRO A 27 63.25 67.09 50.56
C PRO A 27 61.87 66.73 51.12
N ASN A 28 61.50 67.26 52.29
CA ASN A 28 60.22 66.99 52.94
C ASN A 28 59.06 67.70 52.23
N TYR A 29 59.24 68.98 51.86
CA TYR A 29 58.21 69.72 51.13
C TYR A 29 58.00 69.13 49.72
N LYS A 30 59.10 68.72 49.07
CA LYS A 30 59.00 68.01 47.79
C LYS A 30 58.28 66.67 47.94
N LEU A 31 58.63 65.85 48.93
CA LEU A 31 57.94 64.57 49.19
C LEU A 31 56.44 64.78 49.41
N VAL A 32 56.03 65.80 50.16
CA VAL A 32 54.61 66.15 50.35
C VAL A 32 53.94 66.56 49.03
N ALA A 33 54.61 67.36 48.18
CA ALA A 33 54.08 67.74 46.88
C ALA A 33 53.97 66.56 45.88
N ASP A 34 54.95 65.65 45.89
CA ASP A 34 54.95 64.43 45.09
C ASP A 34 53.79 63.51 45.56
N VAL A 35 53.62 63.30 46.88
CA VAL A 35 52.50 62.51 47.47
C VAL A 35 51.12 63.13 47.18
N PHE A 36 50.97 64.46 47.25
CA PHE A 36 49.70 65.11 46.84
C PHE A 36 49.42 64.95 45.34
N SER A 37 50.47 64.90 44.50
CA SER A 37 50.33 64.65 43.06
C SER A 37 49.92 63.20 42.78
N GLU A 38 50.50 62.23 43.49
CA GLU A 38 50.08 60.82 43.45
C GLU A 38 48.64 60.64 43.95
N PHE A 39 48.24 61.30 45.03
CA PHE A 39 46.86 61.27 45.53
C PHE A 39 45.85 61.80 44.50
N LEU A 40 46.16 62.91 43.82
CA LEU A 40 45.32 63.45 42.76
C LEU A 40 45.24 62.50 41.55
N TYR A 41 46.36 61.88 41.16
CA TYR A 41 46.39 60.86 40.10
C TYR A 41 45.54 59.62 40.47
N VAL A 42 45.73 59.06 41.67
CA VAL A 42 44.93 57.93 42.17
C VAL A 42 43.45 58.27 42.23
N LYS A 43 43.09 59.49 42.64
CA LYS A 43 41.69 59.96 42.61
C LYS A 43 41.12 60.04 41.19
N GLU A 44 41.90 60.49 40.21
CA GLU A 44 41.48 60.53 38.81
C GLU A 44 41.30 59.12 38.24
N GLN A 45 42.20 58.17 38.58
CA GLN A 45 42.06 56.77 38.14
C GLN A 45 40.87 56.07 38.81
N ASN A 46 40.61 56.32 40.10
CA ASN A 46 39.44 55.78 40.80
C ASN A 46 38.12 56.32 40.19
N ASN A 47 38.06 57.61 39.86
CA ASN A 47 36.92 58.18 39.13
C ASN A 47 36.72 57.50 37.76
N LYS A 48 37.80 57.24 36.99
CA LYS A 48 37.72 56.51 35.71
C LYS A 48 37.22 55.09 35.89
N LEU A 49 37.78 54.36 36.86
CA LEU A 49 37.36 53.00 37.20
C LEU A 49 35.87 52.95 37.58
N SER A 50 35.41 53.87 38.43
CA SER A 50 33.99 54.00 38.79
C SER A 50 33.09 54.29 37.59
N SER A 51 33.52 55.13 36.63
CA SER A 51 32.77 55.35 35.39
C SER A 51 32.77 54.13 34.46
N SER A 52 33.88 53.37 34.43
CA SER A 52 33.98 52.12 33.67
C SER A 52 33.05 51.04 34.23
N HIS A 53 32.99 50.91 35.57
CA HIS A 53 32.07 49.98 36.24
C HIS A 53 30.61 50.34 35.95
N GLN A 54 30.27 51.64 35.89
CA GLN A 54 28.91 52.04 35.50
C GLN A 54 28.57 51.63 34.05
N VAL A 55 29.49 51.82 33.10
CA VAL A 55 29.28 51.41 31.70
C VAL A 55 29.08 49.90 31.60
N VAL A 56 29.95 49.09 32.23
CA VAL A 56 29.83 47.63 32.25
C VAL A 56 28.50 47.17 32.86
N LEU A 57 28.04 47.81 33.94
CA LEU A 57 26.73 47.52 34.54
C LEU A 57 25.54 47.93 33.65
N GLU A 58 25.68 48.99 32.84
CA GLU A 58 24.67 49.38 31.85
C GLU A 58 24.67 48.48 30.60
N GLU A 59 25.81 47.89 30.25
CA GLU A 59 25.94 46.90 29.18
C GLU A 59 25.39 45.53 29.62
N TYR A 60 25.77 45.04 30.80
CA TYR A 60 25.22 43.82 31.40
C TYR A 60 23.69 43.89 31.55
N ARG A 61 23.14 45.04 31.95
CA ARG A 61 21.68 45.26 32.00
C ARG A 61 21.01 45.17 30.63
N LYS A 62 21.64 45.68 29.56
CA LYS A 62 21.10 45.54 28.19
C LYS A 62 21.15 44.08 27.75
N PHE A 63 22.26 43.39 27.99
CA PHE A 63 22.42 41.97 27.65
C PHE A 63 21.39 41.09 28.38
N ARG A 64 21.20 41.28 29.70
CA ARG A 64 20.16 40.58 30.46
C ARG A 64 18.76 40.82 29.89
N ASN A 65 18.41 42.08 29.61
CA ASN A 65 17.09 42.42 29.06
C ASN A 65 16.86 41.81 27.66
N GLU A 66 17.89 41.73 26.83
CA GLU A 66 17.85 41.10 25.51
C GLU A 66 17.68 39.59 25.63
N LEU A 67 18.44 38.93 26.51
CA LEU A 67 18.33 37.49 26.78
C LEU A 67 16.95 37.13 27.37
N GLU A 68 16.42 37.95 28.28
CA GLU A 68 15.08 37.80 28.86
C GLU A 68 13.97 38.01 27.81
N ALA A 69 14.17 38.90 26.82
CA ALA A 69 13.27 39.05 25.68
C ALA A 69 13.33 37.85 24.72
N GLN A 70 14.53 37.36 24.40
CA GLN A 70 14.73 36.17 23.53
C GLN A 70 14.15 34.91 24.18
N LYS A 71 14.34 34.71 25.49
CA LYS A 71 13.65 33.68 26.28
C LYS A 71 12.13 33.80 26.16
N GLY A 72 11.60 35.02 26.24
CA GLY A 72 10.17 35.29 26.04
C GLY A 72 9.63 34.92 24.66
N VAL A 73 10.44 35.06 23.60
CA VAL A 73 10.09 34.61 22.23
C VAL A 73 10.10 33.08 22.15
N LEU A 74 11.17 32.42 22.60
CA LEU A 74 11.29 30.95 22.59
C LEU A 74 10.19 30.30 23.44
N GLU A 75 9.82 30.91 24.57
CA GLU A 75 8.69 30.51 25.39
C GLU A 75 7.33 30.71 24.71
N GLY A 76 7.22 31.59 23.71
CA GLY A 76 6.03 31.74 22.86
C GLY A 76 5.99 30.66 21.78
N GLU A 77 7.06 30.54 20.99
CA GLU A 77 7.21 29.56 19.92
C GLU A 77 7.03 28.11 20.43
N LYS A 78 7.57 27.80 21.63
CA LYS A 78 7.33 26.53 22.31
C LYS A 78 5.84 26.27 22.59
N LYS A 79 5.09 27.27 23.07
CA LYS A 79 3.66 27.12 23.39
C LYS A 79 2.81 26.96 22.11
N ASP A 80 3.17 27.65 21.03
CA ASP A 80 2.52 27.50 19.73
C ASP A 80 2.80 26.11 19.11
N LEU A 81 4.04 25.60 19.25
CA LEU A 81 4.39 24.23 18.85
C LEU A 81 3.68 23.17 19.72
N GLU A 82 3.61 23.36 21.05
CA GLU A 82 2.85 22.49 21.96
C GLU A 82 1.36 22.44 21.58
N HIS A 83 0.75 23.57 21.22
CA HIS A 83 -0.63 23.61 20.72
C HIS A 83 -0.79 22.89 19.38
N LEU A 84 0.12 23.12 18.42
CA LEU A 84 0.09 22.46 17.12
C LEU A 84 0.25 20.93 17.25
N VAL A 85 1.13 20.47 18.13
CA VAL A 85 1.29 19.04 18.45
C VAL A 85 0.02 18.47 19.08
N GLN A 86 -0.64 19.18 20.01
CA GLN A 86 -1.91 18.74 20.59
C GLN A 86 -3.03 18.65 19.53
N GLU A 87 -3.12 19.62 18.62
CA GLU A 87 -4.07 19.59 17.50
C GLU A 87 -3.82 18.37 16.59
N LYS A 88 -2.56 18.10 16.24
CA LYS A 88 -2.21 16.94 15.39
C LYS A 88 -2.39 15.60 16.10
N VAL A 89 -2.15 15.50 17.41
CA VAL A 89 -2.53 14.32 18.20
C VAL A 89 -4.05 14.12 18.18
N GLN A 90 -4.85 15.18 18.29
CA GLN A 90 -6.31 15.07 18.21
C GLN A 90 -6.80 14.67 16.82
N GLU A 91 -6.17 15.15 15.74
CA GLU A 91 -6.42 14.70 14.36
C GLU A 91 -6.09 13.22 14.17
N ILE A 92 -4.93 12.76 14.67
CA ILE A 92 -4.52 11.34 14.63
C ILE A 92 -5.52 10.44 15.38
N VAL A 93 -6.06 10.90 16.52
CA VAL A 93 -7.09 10.16 17.27
C VAL A 93 -8.41 10.07 16.50
N GLN A 94 -8.82 11.12 15.77
CA GLN A 94 -10.01 11.07 14.91
C GLN A 94 -9.80 10.13 13.71
N LEU A 95 -8.63 10.18 13.08
CA LEU A 95 -8.27 9.30 11.95
C LEU A 95 -8.16 7.83 12.38
N SER A 96 -7.64 7.53 13.57
CA SER A 96 -7.58 6.15 14.09
C SER A 96 -8.98 5.60 14.39
N ALA A 97 -9.86 6.38 15.01
CA ALA A 97 -11.25 6.00 15.23
C ALA A 97 -12.01 5.77 13.91
N ALA A 98 -11.79 6.61 12.89
CA ALA A 98 -12.34 6.43 11.56
C ALA A 98 -11.81 5.14 10.89
N ARG A 99 -10.51 4.84 11.01
CA ARG A 99 -9.90 3.60 10.52
C ARG A 99 -10.50 2.36 11.20
N THR A 100 -10.65 2.35 12.52
CA THR A 100 -11.26 1.23 13.26
C THR A 100 -12.71 1.00 12.82
N ARG A 101 -13.47 2.08 12.59
CA ARG A 101 -14.83 1.96 12.06
C ARG A 101 -14.85 1.35 10.65
N LEU A 102 -14.05 1.89 9.73
CA LEU A 102 -13.97 1.39 8.35
C LEU A 102 -13.48 -0.07 8.29
N GLN A 103 -12.63 -0.49 9.23
CA GLN A 103 -12.23 -1.90 9.36
C GLN A 103 -13.42 -2.76 9.80
N GLY A 104 -14.22 -2.33 10.79
CA GLY A 104 -15.44 -3.05 11.19
C GLY A 104 -16.48 -3.13 10.06
N ASP A 105 -16.72 -2.02 9.35
CA ASP A 105 -17.60 -1.99 8.17
C ASP A 105 -17.08 -2.93 7.05
N LEU A 106 -15.76 -3.06 6.88
CA LEU A 106 -15.13 -4.01 5.95
C LEU A 106 -15.31 -5.48 6.39
N GLU A 107 -15.09 -5.79 7.67
CA GLU A 107 -15.26 -7.13 8.22
C GLU A 107 -16.73 -7.60 8.11
N ASP A 108 -17.71 -6.72 8.38
CA ASP A 108 -19.14 -7.02 8.19
C ASP A 108 -19.53 -7.19 6.71
N THR A 109 -18.97 -6.39 5.79
CA THR A 109 -19.23 -6.56 4.34
C THR A 109 -18.61 -7.85 3.79
N GLN A 110 -17.40 -8.22 4.23
CA GLN A 110 -16.78 -9.50 3.87
C GLN A 110 -17.60 -10.68 4.38
N LYS A 111 -18.04 -10.65 5.64
CA LYS A 111 -18.90 -11.68 6.22
C LYS A 111 -20.20 -11.83 5.45
N ARG A 112 -20.90 -10.73 5.15
CA ARG A 112 -22.12 -10.75 4.32
C ARG A 112 -21.88 -11.29 2.91
N LEU A 113 -20.74 -10.97 2.30
CA LEU A 113 -20.36 -11.49 0.98
C LEU A 113 -20.17 -13.02 1.01
N ASP A 114 -19.58 -13.56 2.07
CA ASP A 114 -19.37 -15.01 2.21
C ASP A 114 -20.66 -15.75 2.61
N GLU A 115 -21.55 -15.12 3.39
CA GLU A 115 -22.92 -15.60 3.62
C GLU A 115 -23.72 -15.66 2.29
N GLU A 116 -23.67 -14.62 1.46
CA GLU A 116 -24.34 -14.62 0.14
C GLU A 116 -23.74 -15.62 -0.85
N LYS A 117 -22.41 -15.82 -0.87
CA LYS A 117 -21.78 -16.89 -1.65
C LYS A 117 -22.29 -18.27 -1.22
N SER A 118 -22.43 -18.50 0.09
CA SER A 118 -22.95 -19.75 0.64
C SER A 118 -24.42 -19.99 0.23
N ASN A 119 -25.25 -18.95 0.34
CA ASN A 119 -26.65 -18.98 -0.11
C ASN A 119 -26.76 -19.25 -1.62
N ALA A 120 -25.96 -18.58 -2.45
CA ALA A 120 -25.94 -18.75 -3.89
C ALA A 120 -25.46 -20.16 -4.30
N ALA A 121 -24.45 -20.71 -3.62
CA ALA A 121 -23.99 -22.08 -3.84
C ALA A 121 -25.07 -23.12 -3.45
N ALA A 122 -25.78 -22.91 -2.35
CA ALA A 122 -26.89 -23.76 -1.93
C ALA A 122 -28.07 -23.70 -2.93
N ALA A 123 -28.41 -22.50 -3.42
CA ALA A 123 -29.44 -22.30 -4.43
C ALA A 123 -29.08 -22.97 -5.77
N ALA A 124 -27.81 -22.84 -6.21
CA ALA A 124 -27.32 -23.52 -7.41
C ALA A 124 -27.34 -25.05 -7.27
N ALA A 125 -26.99 -25.58 -6.10
CA ALA A 125 -27.07 -27.01 -5.83
C ALA A 125 -28.53 -27.53 -5.83
N ALA A 126 -29.47 -26.76 -5.27
CA ALA A 126 -30.90 -27.08 -5.31
C ALA A 126 -31.44 -27.08 -6.75
N ALA A 127 -31.14 -26.03 -7.53
CA ALA A 127 -31.55 -25.94 -8.94
C ALA A 127 -30.96 -27.08 -9.81
N ALA A 128 -29.73 -27.50 -9.54
CA ALA A 128 -29.11 -28.65 -10.20
C ALA A 128 -29.82 -29.98 -9.86
N GLN A 129 -30.27 -30.15 -8.61
CA GLN A 129 -31.07 -31.31 -8.21
C GLN A 129 -32.46 -31.30 -8.85
N GLU A 130 -33.15 -30.15 -8.86
CA GLU A 130 -34.45 -30.02 -9.55
C GLU A 130 -34.34 -30.32 -11.05
N TYR A 131 -33.30 -29.82 -11.72
CA TYR A 131 -33.04 -30.10 -13.14
C TYR A 131 -32.77 -31.60 -13.39
N ALA A 132 -31.95 -32.25 -12.55
CA ALA A 132 -31.68 -33.68 -12.65
C ALA A 132 -32.95 -34.52 -12.44
N ASN A 133 -33.77 -34.18 -11.44
CA ASN A 133 -35.06 -34.84 -11.19
C ASN A 133 -36.03 -34.66 -12.37
N LEU A 134 -36.02 -33.49 -13.02
CA LEU A 134 -36.85 -33.21 -14.20
C LEU A 134 -36.38 -34.02 -15.41
N GLN A 135 -35.06 -34.19 -15.59
CA GLN A 135 -34.46 -34.99 -16.65
C GLN A 135 -34.73 -36.48 -16.47
N GLU A 136 -34.64 -37.01 -15.24
CA GLU A 136 -35.03 -38.39 -14.93
C GLU A 136 -36.52 -38.61 -15.19
N LYS A 137 -37.39 -37.71 -14.69
CA LYS A 137 -38.83 -37.79 -14.90
C LYS A 137 -39.20 -37.82 -16.38
N THR A 138 -38.66 -36.88 -17.17
CA THR A 138 -38.97 -36.80 -18.62
C THR A 138 -38.43 -38.01 -19.39
N SER A 139 -37.28 -38.56 -19.00
CA SER A 139 -36.78 -39.83 -19.55
C SER A 139 -37.72 -41.00 -19.25
N ASN A 140 -38.25 -41.09 -18.03
CA ASN A 140 -39.17 -42.14 -17.62
C ASN A 140 -40.55 -42.01 -18.30
N GLU A 141 -41.06 -40.79 -18.47
CA GLU A 141 -42.29 -40.53 -19.21
C GLU A 141 -42.14 -40.87 -20.70
N TYR A 142 -40.98 -40.56 -21.32
CA TYR A 142 -40.69 -40.93 -22.70
C TYR A 142 -40.60 -42.45 -22.91
N ALA A 143 -39.95 -43.18 -21.99
CA ALA A 143 -39.88 -44.63 -22.02
C ALA A 143 -41.28 -45.28 -21.91
N ALA A 144 -42.13 -44.79 -20.99
CA ALA A 144 -43.50 -45.28 -20.86
C ALA A 144 -44.36 -44.99 -22.10
N LEU A 145 -44.15 -43.84 -22.76
CA LEU A 145 -44.80 -43.52 -24.04
C LEU A 145 -44.34 -44.45 -25.16
N GLN A 146 -43.05 -44.80 -25.19
CA GLN A 146 -42.48 -45.72 -26.17
C GLN A 146 -43.02 -47.15 -25.97
N ASP A 147 -43.08 -47.66 -24.75
CA ASP A 147 -43.62 -48.99 -24.44
C ASP A 147 -45.12 -49.10 -24.75
N THR A 148 -45.91 -48.08 -24.41
CA THR A 148 -47.35 -48.06 -24.75
C THR A 148 -47.59 -47.98 -26.25
N THR A 149 -46.76 -47.22 -26.99
CA THR A 149 -46.82 -47.15 -28.46
C THR A 149 -46.41 -48.48 -29.10
N ASN A 150 -45.31 -49.09 -28.65
CA ASN A 150 -44.85 -50.40 -29.11
C ASN A 150 -45.93 -51.48 -28.90
N LYS A 151 -46.57 -51.48 -27.73
CA LYS A 151 -47.66 -52.41 -27.44
C LYS A 151 -48.86 -52.19 -28.36
N ALA A 152 -49.34 -50.96 -28.52
CA ALA A 152 -50.45 -50.67 -29.42
C ALA A 152 -50.17 -51.09 -30.88
N TYR A 153 -48.90 -50.99 -31.31
CA TYR A 153 -48.48 -51.46 -32.64
C TYR A 153 -48.47 -53.00 -32.74
N ALA A 154 -48.08 -53.71 -31.68
CA ALA A 154 -48.17 -55.17 -31.62
C ALA A 154 -49.63 -55.66 -31.60
N ASP A 155 -50.48 -55.06 -30.76
CA ASP A 155 -51.91 -55.36 -30.68
C ASP A 155 -52.61 -55.13 -32.05
N LEU A 156 -52.17 -54.12 -32.81
CA LEU A 156 -52.63 -53.86 -34.19
C LEU A 156 -52.12 -54.89 -35.20
N GLN A 157 -50.88 -55.38 -35.06
CA GLN A 157 -50.36 -56.46 -35.91
C GLN A 157 -51.07 -57.80 -35.65
N GLU A 158 -51.37 -58.13 -34.39
CA GLU A 158 -52.11 -59.34 -34.04
C GLU A 158 -53.56 -59.29 -34.57
N THR A 159 -54.26 -58.19 -34.34
CA THR A 159 -55.65 -58.04 -34.84
C THR A 159 -55.74 -58.05 -36.37
N THR A 160 -54.79 -57.44 -37.08
CA THR A 160 -54.77 -57.49 -38.56
C THR A 160 -54.37 -58.87 -39.10
N ALA A 161 -53.46 -59.60 -38.43
CA ALA A 161 -53.13 -60.98 -38.79
C ALA A 161 -54.33 -61.93 -38.60
N ASN A 162 -55.04 -61.82 -37.47
CA ASN A 162 -56.23 -62.62 -37.18
C ASN A 162 -57.35 -62.35 -38.20
N ALA A 163 -57.64 -61.08 -38.51
CA ALA A 163 -58.63 -60.73 -39.54
C ALA A 163 -58.28 -61.27 -40.94
N TYR A 164 -56.99 -61.38 -41.28
CA TYR A 164 -56.53 -61.96 -42.54
C TYR A 164 -56.68 -63.50 -42.55
N ALA A 165 -56.47 -64.17 -41.40
CA ALA A 165 -56.71 -65.59 -41.25
C ALA A 165 -58.21 -65.95 -41.35
N ASP A 166 -59.08 -65.18 -40.70
CA ASP A 166 -60.54 -65.33 -40.81
C ASP A 166 -61.04 -65.14 -42.26
N LEU A 167 -60.44 -64.21 -43.00
CA LEU A 167 -60.74 -63.99 -44.42
C LEU A 167 -60.31 -65.20 -45.30
N GLN A 168 -59.19 -65.84 -44.97
CA GLN A 168 -58.74 -67.06 -45.67
C GLN A 168 -59.62 -68.28 -45.34
N ASP A 169 -60.00 -68.47 -44.07
CA ASP A 169 -60.87 -69.56 -43.65
C ASP A 169 -62.30 -69.42 -44.23
N THR A 170 -62.86 -68.21 -44.23
CA THR A 170 -64.18 -67.94 -44.84
C THR A 170 -64.17 -68.12 -46.36
N THR A 171 -63.10 -67.71 -47.06
CA THR A 171 -62.98 -67.96 -48.51
C THR A 171 -62.74 -69.44 -48.81
N ALA A 172 -61.94 -70.17 -48.02
CA ALA A 172 -61.77 -71.62 -48.17
C ALA A 172 -63.09 -72.38 -47.99
N LYS A 173 -63.90 -72.01 -47.00
CA LYS A 173 -65.25 -72.57 -46.78
C LYS A 173 -66.20 -72.26 -47.94
N ALA A 174 -66.13 -71.05 -48.51
CA ALA A 174 -66.92 -70.69 -49.69
C ALA A 174 -66.56 -71.55 -50.93
N TYR A 175 -65.26 -71.81 -51.17
CA TYR A 175 -64.82 -72.69 -52.25
C TYR A 175 -65.24 -74.15 -52.03
N ALA A 176 -65.12 -74.69 -50.82
CA ALA A 176 -65.54 -76.06 -50.50
C ALA A 176 -67.07 -76.26 -50.72
N ASN A 177 -67.89 -75.31 -50.28
CA ASN A 177 -69.34 -75.34 -50.50
C ASN A 177 -69.70 -75.25 -52.00
N LEU A 178 -68.92 -74.49 -52.78
CA LEU A 178 -69.10 -74.41 -54.24
C LEU A 178 -68.77 -75.75 -54.90
N GLU A 179 -67.65 -76.37 -54.53
CA GLU A 179 -67.24 -77.69 -55.03
C GLU A 179 -68.30 -78.78 -54.72
N GLU A 180 -68.79 -78.85 -53.48
CA GLU A 180 -69.88 -79.77 -53.11
C GLU A 180 -71.13 -79.54 -53.97
N SER A 181 -71.54 -78.27 -54.16
CA SER A 181 -72.73 -77.94 -54.96
C SER A 181 -72.58 -78.39 -56.43
N THR A 182 -71.41 -78.17 -57.04
CA THR A 182 -71.16 -78.58 -58.44
C THR A 182 -71.12 -80.09 -58.61
N SER A 183 -70.48 -80.82 -57.67
CA SER A 183 -70.41 -82.28 -57.67
C SER A 183 -71.80 -82.91 -57.61
N LYS A 184 -72.69 -82.34 -56.78
CA LYS A 184 -74.09 -82.75 -56.65
C LYS A 184 -74.88 -82.57 -57.95
N THR A 185 -74.75 -81.41 -58.61
CA THR A 185 -75.43 -81.14 -59.89
C THR A 185 -74.98 -82.03 -61.05
N TYR A 186 -73.76 -82.57 -61.02
CA TYR A 186 -73.31 -83.53 -62.02
C TYR A 186 -73.91 -84.93 -61.82
N ALA A 187 -74.10 -85.37 -60.57
CA ALA A 187 -74.73 -86.67 -60.27
C ALA A 187 -76.22 -86.70 -60.68
N ASP A 188 -76.98 -85.67 -60.36
CA ASP A 188 -78.42 -85.59 -60.67
C ASP A 188 -78.69 -85.61 -62.19
N LEU A 189 -77.77 -85.04 -62.99
CA LEU A 189 -77.87 -84.99 -64.46
C LEU A 189 -77.59 -86.35 -65.12
N GLU A 190 -76.75 -87.18 -64.52
CA GLU A 190 -76.40 -88.51 -65.03
C GLU A 190 -77.51 -89.54 -64.72
N GLU A 191 -78.20 -89.45 -63.56
CA GLU A 191 -79.39 -90.27 -63.32
C GLU A 191 -80.58 -89.85 -64.23
N SER A 192 -80.75 -88.54 -64.47
CA SER A 192 -81.84 -88.01 -65.30
C SER A 192 -81.81 -88.49 -66.76
N THR A 193 -80.65 -88.92 -67.28
CA THR A 193 -80.46 -89.26 -68.70
C THR A 193 -80.56 -90.76 -69.00
N ALA A 194 -80.65 -91.62 -67.99
CA ALA A 194 -80.67 -93.08 -68.13
C ALA A 194 -82.06 -93.74 -68.13
N LYS A 195 -83.16 -92.98 -67.94
CA LYS A 195 -84.51 -93.52 -67.65
C LYS A 195 -85.61 -93.22 -68.68
N ALA A 196 -85.31 -92.57 -69.81
CA ALA A 196 -86.32 -92.00 -70.71
C ALA A 196 -86.17 -92.40 -72.20
N TYR A 197 -85.63 -93.58 -72.51
CA TYR A 197 -85.44 -94.01 -73.91
C TYR A 197 -85.67 -95.51 -74.19
N ALA A 198 -86.49 -96.19 -73.37
CA ALA A 198 -86.80 -97.60 -73.54
C ALA A 198 -88.14 -98.04 -72.92
N ASP A 199 -89.28 -97.47 -73.35
CA ASP A 199 -90.51 -98.27 -73.46
C ASP A 199 -91.64 -97.67 -74.32
N LEU A 200 -92.48 -98.59 -74.82
CA LEU A 200 -93.83 -98.40 -75.38
C LEU A 200 -94.03 -97.52 -76.65
N GLN A 201 -93.49 -97.98 -77.78
CA GLN A 201 -94.05 -97.69 -79.12
C GLN A 201 -94.92 -98.87 -79.61
N GLU A 202 -96.22 -98.95 -79.25
CA GLU A 202 -97.14 -99.85 -79.97
C GLU A 202 -98.65 -99.47 -79.91
N THR A 203 -99.31 -99.59 -81.08
CA THR A 203 -100.75 -99.77 -81.39
C THR A 203 -101.84 -99.08 -80.53
N THR A 204 -102.64 -98.07 -80.97
CA THR A 204 -103.57 -97.89 -82.13
C THR A 204 -104.96 -98.55 -82.05
N SER A 205 -106.04 -97.75 -82.19
CA SER A 205 -107.11 -97.85 -83.22
C SER A 205 -108.53 -97.41 -82.76
N ALA A 206 -109.38 -97.02 -83.73
CA ALA A 206 -110.79 -96.53 -83.64
C ALA A 206 -110.99 -95.19 -82.85
N ALA A 207 -111.33 -94.04 -83.46
CA ALA A 207 -112.46 -93.64 -84.33
C ALA A 207 -113.80 -93.50 -83.56
N TYR A 208 -114.57 -92.42 -83.66
CA TYR A 208 -114.49 -91.12 -84.39
C TYR A 208 -115.17 -90.04 -83.48
N ALA A 209 -115.38 -88.74 -83.73
CA ALA A 209 -115.45 -87.80 -84.87
C ALA A 209 -115.34 -86.35 -84.27
N GLU A 210 -115.41 -85.16 -84.91
CA GLU A 210 -115.27 -84.60 -86.28
C GLU A 210 -115.27 -83.04 -86.17
N LEU A 211 -114.67 -82.31 -87.13
CA LEU A 211 -114.77 -80.83 -87.37
C LEU A 211 -114.23 -79.82 -86.32
N GLU A 212 -113.81 -78.59 -86.63
CA GLU A 212 -113.20 -77.87 -87.79
C GLU A 212 -113.06 -76.37 -87.34
N ALA A 213 -112.19 -75.46 -87.81
CA ALA A 213 -110.95 -75.49 -88.60
C ALA A 213 -110.20 -74.13 -88.42
N ALA A 214 -109.05 -73.93 -89.08
CA ALA A 214 -108.16 -72.76 -88.89
C ALA A 214 -108.24 -71.67 -89.98
N LYS A 215 -107.84 -70.43 -89.62
CA LYS A 215 -107.21 -69.39 -90.47
C LYS A 215 -106.53 -68.31 -89.60
N LYS A 216 -105.72 -67.35 -90.10
CA LYS A 216 -104.56 -67.30 -91.03
C LYS A 216 -104.24 -65.81 -91.31
N ASP A 217 -102.95 -65.44 -91.37
CA ASP A 217 -102.40 -64.13 -91.80
C ASP A 217 -102.78 -62.89 -90.98
N GLY A 218 -102.07 -61.76 -91.19
CA GLY A 218 -102.62 -60.43 -90.93
C GLY A 218 -101.71 -59.36 -90.29
N GLU A 219 -100.49 -59.14 -90.77
CA GLU A 219 -99.78 -57.87 -90.50
C GLU A 219 -100.39 -56.76 -91.39
N ASP A 220 -100.78 -55.59 -90.85
CA ASP A 220 -100.48 -54.27 -91.46
C ASP A 220 -101.03 -53.03 -90.71
N ALA A 221 -100.49 -51.86 -91.11
CA ALA A 221 -100.96 -50.48 -90.87
C ALA A 221 -100.76 -49.87 -89.45
N ALA A 222 -100.53 -48.57 -89.28
CA ALA A 222 -100.65 -47.42 -90.21
C ALA A 222 -99.49 -46.38 -89.98
N ALA A 223 -99.33 -45.25 -90.69
CA ALA A 223 -100.25 -44.52 -91.56
C ALA A 223 -99.57 -43.56 -92.57
N ALA A 224 -100.36 -43.15 -93.58
CA ALA A 224 -100.33 -41.86 -94.31
C ALA A 224 -99.18 -41.52 -95.30
N ALA A 225 -99.39 -40.68 -96.33
CA ALA A 225 -100.61 -40.35 -97.11
C ALA A 225 -100.26 -39.49 -98.35
N ALA A 226 -100.73 -39.85 -99.55
CA ALA A 226 -100.91 -38.94 -100.71
C ALA A 226 -101.83 -39.63 -101.75
N ALA A 227 -102.83 -38.92 -102.28
CA ALA A 227 -103.87 -39.50 -103.15
C ALA A 227 -103.80 -39.02 -104.61
N GLN A 228 -104.46 -39.74 -105.52
CA GLN A 228 -104.57 -39.40 -106.95
C GLN A 228 -105.93 -38.78 -107.31
N ALA A 229 -105.87 -37.87 -108.29
CA ALA A 229 -106.88 -37.54 -109.29
C ALA A 229 -108.23 -36.93 -108.84
N ALA A 230 -108.74 -36.05 -109.71
CA ALA A 230 -110.10 -35.54 -109.69
C ALA A 230 -110.65 -35.45 -111.13
N ASP A 231 -111.65 -36.28 -111.40
CA ASP A 231 -112.94 -35.96 -112.02
C ASP A 231 -113.10 -35.24 -113.38
N GLU A 232 -113.94 -35.93 -114.15
CA GLU A 232 -115.12 -35.45 -114.90
C GLU A 232 -115.08 -35.13 -116.41
N ILE A 233 -116.24 -35.48 -116.99
CA ILE A 233 -116.59 -35.63 -118.40
C ILE A 233 -117.78 -34.68 -118.66
N ALA A 234 -117.84 -34.01 -119.81
CA ALA A 234 -119.08 -33.81 -120.60
C ALA A 234 -118.94 -32.77 -121.74
N ALA A 235 -118.38 -33.19 -122.89
CA ALA A 235 -118.68 -32.56 -124.19
C ALA A 235 -118.66 -33.64 -125.28
N LEU A 236 -119.59 -33.57 -126.23
CA LEU A 236 -119.91 -34.64 -127.20
C LEU A 236 -119.13 -34.53 -128.53
N ILE A 237 -119.37 -35.52 -129.41
CA ILE A 237 -119.01 -35.61 -130.86
C ILE A 237 -117.58 -36.22 -131.09
N GLU A 238 -117.37 -37.34 -131.82
CA GLU A 238 -118.26 -38.13 -132.73
C GLU A 238 -117.88 -39.64 -132.88
N ALA A 239 -118.84 -40.45 -133.37
CA ALA A 239 -118.67 -41.70 -134.19
C ALA A 239 -118.41 -43.14 -133.62
N LYS A 240 -119.47 -43.76 -133.04
CA LYS A 240 -120.14 -45.04 -133.49
C LYS A 240 -119.77 -46.48 -132.97
N THR A 241 -120.85 -47.27 -132.71
CA THR A 241 -121.06 -48.77 -132.58
C THR A 241 -120.94 -49.45 -131.20
N GLY A 242 -121.88 -50.31 -130.71
CA GLY A 242 -123.32 -50.50 -131.04
C GLY A 242 -124.04 -51.80 -130.55
N LEU A 243 -125.34 -51.70 -130.17
CA LEU A 243 -126.44 -52.74 -130.03
C LEU A 243 -126.33 -53.89 -128.97
N GLU A 244 -127.39 -54.46 -128.35
CA GLU A 244 -128.86 -54.19 -128.27
C GLU A 244 -129.53 -54.89 -127.03
N GLU A 245 -130.79 -54.57 -126.67
CA GLU A 245 -131.48 -55.05 -125.44
C GLU A 245 -133.02 -55.32 -125.53
N VAL A 246 -133.55 -56.10 -124.55
CA VAL A 246 -134.87 -56.03 -123.83
C VAL A 246 -136.25 -56.05 -124.53
N LYS A 247 -137.24 -56.71 -123.87
CA LYS A 247 -138.69 -56.36 -123.89
C LYS A 247 -139.39 -56.77 -122.58
N VAL A 248 -140.03 -55.83 -121.86
CA VAL A 248 -140.79 -56.07 -120.60
C VAL A 248 -142.00 -55.11 -120.48
N ASN A 249 -143.02 -55.52 -119.69
CA ASN A 249 -143.86 -54.72 -118.76
C ASN A 249 -145.37 -54.44 -119.03
N ASN A 250 -146.06 -54.18 -117.90
CA ASN A 250 -147.34 -53.47 -117.66
C ASN A 250 -148.71 -54.20 -117.71
N GLU A 251 -149.06 -54.84 -116.59
CA GLU A 251 -150.42 -54.84 -116.02
C GLU A 251 -150.37 -54.06 -114.68
N ALA A 252 -151.16 -52.98 -114.50
CA ALA A 252 -150.85 -51.92 -113.51
C ALA A 252 -151.97 -51.50 -112.52
N GLU A 253 -153.20 -52.03 -112.65
CA GLU A 253 -154.41 -51.66 -111.89
C GLU A 253 -154.34 -51.59 -110.33
N ILE A 254 -153.55 -52.47 -109.71
CA ILE A 254 -153.80 -52.94 -108.32
C ILE A 254 -152.70 -52.52 -107.32
N GLU A 255 -151.62 -51.89 -107.79
CA GLU A 255 -150.45 -51.56 -106.96
C GLU A 255 -150.68 -50.34 -106.03
N GLY A 256 -151.61 -49.45 -106.39
CA GLY A 256 -151.76 -48.11 -105.79
C GLY A 256 -152.16 -47.99 -104.32
N LEU A 257 -152.59 -49.07 -103.65
CA LEU A 257 -152.91 -49.07 -102.21
C LEU A 257 -151.89 -49.84 -101.35
N LYS A 258 -150.79 -50.32 -101.92
CA LYS A 258 -149.77 -51.09 -101.20
C LYS A 258 -148.56 -50.26 -100.72
N GLY A 259 -148.34 -49.07 -101.28
CA GLY A 259 -147.22 -48.19 -100.95
C GLY A 259 -147.28 -47.62 -99.51
N ASN A 260 -148.36 -46.91 -99.17
CA ASN A 260 -148.45 -46.08 -97.95
C ASN A 260 -148.30 -46.83 -96.60
N VAL A 261 -148.27 -48.16 -96.58
CA VAL A 261 -148.00 -48.96 -95.38
C VAL A 261 -146.49 -49.18 -95.19
N SER A 262 -145.74 -49.34 -96.28
CA SER A 262 -144.28 -49.54 -96.27
C SER A 262 -143.55 -48.40 -95.57
N ASP A 263 -143.89 -47.16 -95.95
CA ASP A 263 -143.13 -45.97 -95.55
C ASP A 263 -143.28 -45.64 -94.06
N LEU A 264 -144.39 -46.06 -93.43
CA LEU A 264 -144.63 -45.86 -92.00
C LEU A 264 -143.93 -46.91 -91.11
N GLU A 265 -143.75 -48.14 -91.58
CA GLU A 265 -143.00 -49.15 -90.82
C GLU A 265 -141.48 -48.87 -90.86
N ALA A 266 -140.97 -48.39 -92.00
CA ALA A 266 -139.57 -47.94 -92.12
C ALA A 266 -139.23 -46.77 -91.17
N ALA A 267 -140.11 -45.77 -91.08
CA ALA A 267 -139.91 -44.61 -90.21
C ALA A 267 -139.86 -44.96 -88.70
N LYS A 268 -140.57 -46.02 -88.28
CA LYS A 268 -140.56 -46.48 -86.88
C LYS A 268 -139.23 -47.13 -86.50
N ALA A 269 -138.63 -47.92 -87.39
CA ALA A 269 -137.38 -48.63 -87.10
C ALA A 269 -136.19 -47.68 -86.87
N GLY A 270 -136.08 -46.61 -87.66
CA GLY A 270 -134.99 -45.63 -87.51
C GLY A 270 -135.02 -44.84 -86.19
N LEU A 271 -136.19 -44.68 -85.57
CA LEU A 271 -136.37 -43.88 -84.35
C LEU A 271 -136.06 -44.69 -83.07
N GLU A 272 -136.24 -46.01 -83.09
CA GLU A 272 -135.77 -46.91 -82.02
C GLU A 272 -134.24 -46.94 -81.94
N GLN A 273 -133.54 -47.04 -83.09
CA GLN A 273 -132.08 -47.10 -83.14
C GLN A 273 -131.43 -45.87 -82.49
N VAL A 274 -131.86 -44.67 -82.89
CA VAL A 274 -131.33 -43.40 -82.34
C VAL A 274 -131.56 -43.29 -80.83
N LYS A 275 -132.59 -43.92 -80.26
CA LYS A 275 -132.77 -43.95 -78.79
C LYS A 275 -131.68 -44.79 -78.12
N ALA A 276 -131.40 -45.98 -78.65
CA ALA A 276 -130.40 -46.90 -78.09
C ALA A 276 -128.98 -46.31 -78.13
N ASP A 277 -128.62 -45.65 -79.23
CA ASP A 277 -127.31 -45.02 -79.41
C ASP A 277 -127.05 -43.92 -78.35
N ASN A 278 -128.05 -43.07 -78.08
CA ASN A 278 -127.97 -42.03 -77.06
C ASN A 278 -127.93 -42.57 -75.62
N GLU A 279 -128.63 -43.69 -75.33
CA GLU A 279 -128.59 -44.32 -74.00
C GLU A 279 -127.21 -44.95 -73.70
N ALA A 280 -126.47 -45.39 -74.72
CA ALA A 280 -125.10 -45.88 -74.57
C ALA A 280 -124.08 -44.75 -74.29
N GLU A 281 -124.16 -43.62 -75.02
CA GLU A 281 -123.22 -42.50 -74.84
C GLU A 281 -123.32 -41.87 -73.43
N ILE A 282 -124.53 -41.79 -72.87
CA ILE A 282 -124.77 -41.30 -71.49
C ILE A 282 -124.14 -42.20 -70.43
N ILE A 283 -123.94 -43.50 -70.69
CA ILE A 283 -123.23 -44.41 -69.77
C ILE A 283 -121.72 -44.13 -69.85
N SER A 284 -121.15 -44.10 -71.06
CA SER A 284 -119.72 -43.84 -71.29
C SER A 284 -119.25 -42.52 -70.66
N LEU A 285 -120.01 -41.44 -70.82
CA LEU A 285 -119.67 -40.14 -70.24
C LEU A 285 -119.68 -40.12 -68.70
N LYS A 286 -120.50 -40.96 -68.05
CA LYS A 286 -120.52 -41.07 -66.58
C LYS A 286 -119.29 -41.81 -66.06
N GLU A 287 -118.87 -42.88 -66.72
CA GLU A 287 -117.62 -43.58 -66.41
C GLU A 287 -116.41 -42.67 -66.62
N ARG A 288 -116.44 -41.82 -67.66
CA ARG A 288 -115.38 -40.84 -67.90
C ARG A 288 -115.32 -39.74 -66.83
N ILE A 289 -116.46 -39.29 -66.30
CA ILE A 289 -116.48 -38.34 -65.18
C ILE A 289 -115.93 -38.99 -63.90
N ALA A 290 -116.38 -40.21 -63.57
CA ALA A 290 -115.91 -40.91 -62.37
C ALA A 290 -114.39 -41.18 -62.37
N THR A 291 -113.80 -41.49 -63.53
CA THR A 291 -112.33 -41.64 -63.64
C THR A 291 -111.59 -40.31 -63.42
N LEU A 292 -112.09 -39.21 -63.98
CA LEU A 292 -111.49 -37.88 -63.81
C LEU A 292 -111.63 -37.32 -62.37
N GLU A 293 -112.69 -37.68 -61.63
CA GLU A 293 -112.86 -37.27 -60.23
C GLU A 293 -111.85 -37.96 -59.30
N GLU A 294 -111.52 -39.24 -59.51
CA GLU A 294 -110.48 -39.93 -58.74
C GLU A 294 -109.06 -39.49 -59.15
N GLU A 295 -108.80 -39.28 -60.45
CA GLU A 295 -107.54 -38.68 -60.94
C GLU A 295 -107.28 -37.31 -60.29
N LYS A 296 -108.31 -36.45 -60.18
CA LYS A 296 -108.21 -35.16 -59.50
C LYS A 296 -107.89 -35.32 -58.01
N LYS A 297 -108.54 -36.26 -57.32
CA LYS A 297 -108.34 -36.51 -55.89
C LYS A 297 -106.91 -36.97 -55.60
N MET A 298 -106.37 -37.90 -56.41
CA MET A 298 -104.97 -38.33 -56.31
C MET A 298 -103.98 -37.16 -56.45
N LEU A 299 -104.19 -36.28 -57.44
CA LEU A 299 -103.35 -35.09 -57.63
C LEU A 299 -103.46 -34.06 -56.50
N GLU A 300 -104.61 -33.94 -55.84
CA GLU A 300 -104.77 -33.08 -54.65
C GLU A 300 -104.06 -33.68 -53.42
N GLU A 301 -104.04 -35.01 -53.27
CA GLU A 301 -103.27 -35.71 -52.22
C GLU A 301 -101.75 -35.59 -52.45
N GLU A 302 -101.25 -35.78 -53.67
CA GLU A 302 -99.83 -35.60 -54.03
C GLU A 302 -99.35 -34.15 -53.82
N LEU A 303 -100.17 -33.16 -54.20
CA LEU A 303 -99.82 -31.75 -54.09
C LEU A 303 -99.73 -31.27 -52.63
N GLU A 304 -100.53 -31.84 -51.72
CA GLU A 304 -100.42 -31.53 -50.29
C GLU A 304 -99.24 -32.26 -49.63
N ALA A 305 -98.88 -33.47 -50.08
CA ALA A 305 -97.65 -34.13 -49.65
C ALA A 305 -96.40 -33.32 -50.03
N ALA A 306 -96.33 -32.83 -51.28
CA ALA A 306 -95.24 -31.98 -51.74
C ALA A 306 -95.13 -30.66 -50.95
N ARG A 307 -96.26 -30.08 -50.50
CA ARG A 307 -96.27 -28.89 -49.62
C ARG A 307 -95.68 -29.19 -48.24
N GLN A 308 -95.96 -30.35 -47.67
CA GLN A 308 -95.42 -30.74 -46.37
C GLN A 308 -93.90 -30.99 -46.43
N GLU A 309 -93.40 -31.57 -47.52
CA GLU A 309 -91.96 -31.70 -47.77
C GLU A 309 -91.28 -30.32 -47.95
N ILE A 310 -91.89 -29.41 -48.72
CA ILE A 310 -91.39 -28.04 -48.87
C ILE A 310 -91.35 -27.31 -47.51
N ALA A 311 -92.32 -27.55 -46.62
CA ALA A 311 -92.32 -26.96 -45.28
C ALA A 311 -91.17 -27.48 -44.41
N SER A 312 -90.94 -28.79 -44.36
CA SER A 312 -89.86 -29.39 -43.54
C SER A 312 -88.45 -29.06 -44.08
N LEU A 313 -88.30 -28.95 -45.40
CA LEU A 313 -87.07 -28.48 -46.04
C LEU A 313 -86.78 -27.00 -45.68
N ASN A 314 -87.80 -26.14 -45.68
CA ASN A 314 -87.63 -24.74 -45.27
C ASN A 314 -87.24 -24.63 -43.79
N GLU A 315 -87.85 -25.40 -42.89
CA GLU A 315 -87.44 -25.42 -41.48
C GLU A 315 -85.98 -25.87 -41.34
N THR A 316 -85.59 -26.96 -42.03
CA THR A 316 -84.21 -27.46 -42.06
C THR A 316 -83.21 -26.40 -42.57
N ILE A 317 -83.58 -25.64 -43.61
CA ILE A 317 -82.78 -24.52 -44.12
C ILE A 317 -82.63 -23.41 -43.07
N THR A 318 -83.69 -23.05 -42.33
CA THR A 318 -83.56 -22.04 -41.26
C THR A 318 -82.65 -22.52 -40.11
N GLN A 319 -82.75 -23.80 -39.72
CA GLN A 319 -81.86 -24.38 -38.70
C GLN A 319 -80.40 -24.35 -39.16
N LYS A 320 -80.12 -24.77 -40.42
CA LYS A 320 -78.76 -24.77 -40.99
C LYS A 320 -78.20 -23.36 -41.20
N ASN A 321 -79.02 -22.37 -41.53
CA ASN A 321 -78.58 -20.98 -41.59
C ASN A 321 -78.16 -20.45 -40.21
N ASN A 322 -78.92 -20.75 -39.16
CA ASN A 322 -78.57 -20.34 -37.78
C ASN A 322 -77.26 -21.00 -37.30
N GLU A 323 -77.03 -22.28 -37.66
CA GLU A 323 -75.79 -23.01 -37.36
C GLU A 323 -74.59 -22.40 -38.12
N ILE A 324 -74.77 -22.04 -39.39
CA ILE A 324 -73.75 -21.35 -40.20
C ILE A 324 -73.40 -19.98 -39.60
N GLU A 325 -74.39 -19.23 -39.12
CA GLU A 325 -74.16 -17.91 -38.51
C GLU A 325 -73.36 -18.02 -37.20
N SER A 326 -73.70 -18.98 -36.34
CA SER A 326 -72.95 -19.27 -35.11
C SER A 326 -71.51 -19.74 -35.39
N LEU A 327 -71.30 -20.58 -36.41
CA LEU A 327 -69.96 -21.01 -36.82
C LEU A 327 -69.13 -19.84 -37.40
N ARG A 328 -69.75 -18.86 -38.07
CA ARG A 328 -69.07 -17.63 -38.53
C ARG A 328 -68.64 -16.74 -37.38
N GLU A 329 -69.48 -16.55 -36.36
CA GLU A 329 -69.09 -15.79 -35.16
C GLU A 329 -67.94 -16.47 -34.41
N SER A 330 -68.01 -17.80 -34.26
CA SER A 330 -66.93 -18.59 -33.63
C SER A 330 -65.62 -18.52 -34.42
N LEU A 331 -65.68 -18.59 -35.76
CA LEU A 331 -64.50 -18.46 -36.63
C LEU A 331 -63.88 -17.07 -36.48
N ARG A 332 -64.70 -16.01 -36.53
CA ARG A 332 -64.24 -14.62 -36.39
C ARG A 332 -63.55 -14.36 -35.05
N ALA A 333 -64.10 -14.90 -33.96
CA ALA A 333 -63.48 -14.79 -32.64
C ALA A 333 -62.13 -15.52 -32.58
N ALA A 334 -61.98 -16.65 -33.28
CA ALA A 334 -60.70 -17.35 -33.41
C ALA A 334 -59.70 -16.58 -34.29
N GLU A 335 -60.15 -15.96 -35.38
CA GLU A 335 -59.33 -15.09 -36.24
C GLU A 335 -58.78 -13.87 -35.46
N GLU A 336 -59.62 -13.20 -34.66
CA GLU A 336 -59.21 -12.09 -33.80
C GLU A 336 -58.21 -12.54 -32.71
N GLN A 337 -58.41 -13.71 -32.11
CA GLN A 337 -57.45 -14.30 -31.16
C GLN A 337 -56.11 -14.62 -31.83
N ILE A 338 -56.12 -15.25 -33.02
CA ILE A 338 -54.90 -15.57 -33.79
C ILE A 338 -54.13 -14.29 -34.12
N ALA A 339 -54.79 -13.23 -34.57
CA ALA A 339 -54.15 -11.94 -34.84
C ALA A 339 -53.51 -11.33 -33.58
N SER A 340 -54.18 -11.40 -32.43
CA SER A 340 -53.62 -10.90 -31.15
C SER A 340 -52.39 -11.70 -30.69
N LEU A 341 -52.39 -13.02 -30.91
CA LEU A 341 -51.26 -13.90 -30.58
C LEU A 341 -50.09 -13.69 -31.56
N GLN A 342 -50.36 -13.46 -32.83
CA GLN A 342 -49.35 -13.13 -33.84
C GLN A 342 -48.61 -11.83 -33.46
N GLN A 343 -49.34 -10.75 -33.15
CA GLN A 343 -48.72 -9.51 -32.68
C GLN A 343 -47.90 -9.73 -31.40
N THR A 344 -48.44 -10.49 -30.43
CA THR A 344 -47.73 -10.80 -29.18
C THR A 344 -46.43 -11.58 -29.41
N VAL A 345 -46.42 -12.51 -30.36
CA VAL A 345 -45.20 -13.26 -30.76
C VAL A 345 -44.20 -12.35 -31.46
N GLU A 346 -44.65 -11.44 -32.32
CA GLU A 346 -43.78 -10.51 -33.05
C GLU A 346 -43.13 -9.47 -32.11
N ASP A 347 -43.90 -8.92 -31.18
CA ASP A 347 -43.41 -8.05 -30.09
C ASP A 347 -42.38 -8.79 -29.20
N LYS A 348 -42.64 -10.06 -28.88
CA LYS A 348 -41.73 -10.89 -28.06
C LYS A 348 -40.46 -11.29 -28.81
N ASN A 349 -40.52 -11.53 -30.12
CA ASN A 349 -39.34 -11.77 -30.94
C ASN A 349 -38.45 -10.51 -30.99
N ALA A 350 -39.04 -9.32 -31.10
CA ALA A 350 -38.30 -8.07 -31.04
C ALA A 350 -37.64 -7.82 -29.66
N GLU A 351 -38.29 -8.21 -28.57
CA GLU A 351 -37.71 -8.18 -27.23
C GLU A 351 -36.55 -9.18 -27.07
N ILE A 352 -36.69 -10.41 -27.58
CA ILE A 352 -35.65 -11.45 -27.57
C ILE A 352 -34.41 -10.97 -28.35
N GLU A 353 -34.58 -10.41 -29.54
CA GLU A 353 -33.47 -9.89 -30.35
C GLU A 353 -32.76 -8.72 -29.63
N ASN A 354 -33.52 -7.82 -29.00
CA ASN A 354 -32.97 -6.72 -28.21
C ASN A 354 -32.16 -7.22 -26.99
N LEU A 355 -32.63 -8.29 -26.34
CA LEU A 355 -31.90 -8.96 -25.25
C LEU A 355 -30.66 -9.70 -25.78
N HIS A 356 -30.69 -10.29 -26.97
CA HIS A 356 -29.54 -10.95 -27.60
C HIS A 356 -28.41 -9.96 -27.94
N VAL A 357 -28.76 -8.78 -28.49
CA VAL A 357 -27.81 -7.69 -28.74
C VAL A 357 -27.22 -7.13 -27.44
N LYS A 358 -28.00 -7.06 -26.35
CA LYS A 358 -27.48 -6.68 -25.03
C LYS A 358 -26.55 -7.75 -24.45
N LEU A 359 -26.94 -9.02 -24.51
CA LEU A 359 -26.17 -10.15 -23.96
C LEU A 359 -24.81 -10.31 -24.67
N THR A 360 -24.78 -10.15 -26.00
CA THR A 360 -23.52 -10.15 -26.77
C THR A 360 -22.63 -8.96 -26.40
N ALA A 361 -23.18 -7.75 -26.27
CA ALA A 361 -22.43 -6.58 -25.83
C ALA A 361 -21.89 -6.70 -24.38
N GLU A 362 -22.64 -7.26 -23.44
CA GLU A 362 -22.12 -7.56 -22.09
C GLU A 362 -21.06 -8.67 -22.12
N GLY A 363 -21.21 -9.68 -23.00
CA GLY A 363 -20.19 -10.70 -23.24
C GLY A 363 -18.87 -10.12 -23.76
N GLU A 364 -18.91 -9.17 -24.68
CA GLU A 364 -17.73 -8.43 -25.14
C GLU A 364 -17.09 -7.61 -24.00
N ARG A 365 -17.88 -6.95 -23.15
CA ARG A 365 -17.35 -6.25 -21.97
C ARG A 365 -16.74 -7.19 -20.93
N ALA A 366 -17.35 -8.35 -20.68
CA ALA A 366 -16.81 -9.38 -19.78
C ALA A 366 -15.45 -9.89 -20.30
N ASN A 367 -15.37 -10.24 -21.59
CA ASN A 367 -14.12 -10.65 -22.23
C ASN A 367 -13.02 -9.57 -22.16
N ALA A 368 -13.39 -8.30 -22.34
CA ALA A 368 -12.45 -7.17 -22.20
C ALA A 368 -12.01 -6.94 -20.75
N ALA A 369 -12.92 -7.06 -19.78
CA ALA A 369 -12.62 -6.95 -18.35
C ALA A 369 -11.72 -8.11 -17.87
N GLU A 370 -11.95 -9.34 -18.34
CA GLU A 370 -11.04 -10.45 -18.09
C GLU A 370 -9.66 -10.23 -18.73
N ALA A 371 -9.59 -9.73 -19.97
CA ALA A 371 -8.32 -9.46 -20.62
C ALA A 371 -7.51 -8.40 -19.86
N HIS A 372 -8.17 -7.33 -19.40
CA HIS A 372 -7.59 -6.32 -18.53
C HIS A 372 -7.17 -6.88 -17.16
N GLY A 373 -7.97 -7.77 -16.56
CA GLY A 373 -7.62 -8.47 -15.32
C GLY A 373 -6.40 -9.39 -15.46
N ARG A 374 -6.26 -10.08 -16.60
CA ARG A 374 -5.08 -10.89 -16.93
C ARG A 374 -3.83 -10.03 -17.15
N ASP A 375 -3.97 -8.86 -17.76
CA ASP A 375 -2.88 -7.89 -17.93
C ASP A 375 -2.42 -7.31 -16.58
N LEU A 376 -3.36 -6.90 -15.72
CA LEU A 376 -3.08 -6.47 -14.33
C LEU A 376 -2.40 -7.56 -13.49
N GLN A 377 -2.79 -8.83 -13.65
CA GLN A 377 -2.09 -9.93 -12.97
C GLN A 377 -0.65 -10.08 -13.49
N ALA A 378 -0.42 -10.00 -14.80
CA ALA A 378 0.92 -10.04 -15.36
C ALA A 378 1.81 -8.87 -14.88
N GLN A 379 1.25 -7.66 -14.79
CA GLN A 379 1.94 -6.49 -14.21
C GLN A 379 2.22 -6.68 -12.70
N LEU A 380 1.30 -7.30 -11.95
CA LEU A 380 1.50 -7.61 -10.54
C LEU A 380 2.60 -8.66 -10.33
N ASP A 381 2.62 -9.70 -11.16
CA ASP A 381 3.65 -10.75 -11.13
C ASP A 381 5.03 -10.18 -11.52
N GLU A 382 5.11 -9.35 -12.57
CA GLU A 382 6.33 -8.66 -12.99
C GLU A 382 6.83 -7.69 -11.92
N THR A 383 5.97 -6.84 -11.35
CA THR A 383 6.38 -5.91 -10.29
C THR A 383 6.81 -6.63 -9.01
N THR A 384 6.17 -7.75 -8.67
CA THR A 384 6.58 -8.62 -7.56
C THR A 384 7.95 -9.27 -7.83
N GLN A 385 8.19 -9.77 -9.04
CA GLN A 385 9.48 -10.34 -9.42
C GLN A 385 10.60 -9.28 -9.45
N ASN A 386 10.30 -8.07 -9.93
CA ASN A 386 11.22 -6.93 -9.92
C ASN A 386 11.53 -6.45 -8.50
N LEU A 387 10.53 -6.40 -7.59
CA LEU A 387 10.71 -6.12 -6.17
C LEU A 387 11.61 -7.18 -5.52
N HIS A 388 11.34 -8.47 -5.73
CA HIS A 388 12.17 -9.55 -5.19
C HIS A 388 13.62 -9.47 -5.72
N THR A 389 13.80 -9.19 -7.02
CA THR A 389 15.12 -9.06 -7.66
C THR A 389 15.90 -7.84 -7.16
N THR A 390 15.22 -6.71 -6.90
CA THR A 390 15.85 -5.50 -6.37
C THR A 390 16.13 -5.60 -4.87
N SER A 391 15.24 -6.25 -4.10
CA SER A 391 15.46 -6.58 -2.69
C SER A 391 16.65 -7.53 -2.49
N GLY A 392 16.80 -8.55 -3.34
CA GLY A 392 17.98 -9.43 -3.33
C GLY A 392 19.27 -8.64 -3.59
N LYS A 393 19.29 -7.80 -4.63
CA LYS A 393 20.43 -6.92 -4.94
C LYS A 393 20.74 -5.91 -3.83
N LEU A 394 19.74 -5.44 -3.09
CA LEU A 394 19.94 -4.55 -1.95
C LEU A 394 20.61 -5.32 -0.79
N ALA A 395 20.10 -6.50 -0.43
CA ALA A 395 20.73 -7.36 0.59
C ALA A 395 22.17 -7.75 0.21
N ASP A 396 22.41 -8.04 -1.07
CA ASP A 396 23.74 -8.32 -1.63
C ASP A 396 24.72 -7.14 -1.50
N LEU A 397 24.23 -5.90 -1.38
CA LEU A 397 25.04 -4.70 -1.12
C LEU A 397 25.16 -4.41 0.39
N GLU A 398 24.08 -4.59 1.15
CA GLU A 398 24.07 -4.32 2.59
C GLU A 398 24.96 -5.29 3.38
N GLN A 399 25.18 -6.52 2.91
CA GLN A 399 26.14 -7.45 3.53
C GLN A 399 27.59 -6.92 3.55
N TYR A 400 27.94 -5.94 2.71
CA TYR A 400 29.27 -5.32 2.69
C TYR A 400 29.43 -4.18 3.72
N ARG A 401 28.44 -3.97 4.59
CA ARG A 401 28.40 -2.90 5.60
C ARG A 401 28.03 -3.51 6.95
N ILE A 402 28.72 -3.13 8.04
CA ILE A 402 28.27 -3.52 9.38
C ILE A 402 27.02 -2.71 9.77
N VAL A 403 26.16 -3.26 10.63
CA VAL A 403 25.07 -2.46 11.23
C VAL A 403 25.69 -1.55 12.28
N LEU A 404 25.39 -0.25 12.20
CA LEU A 404 25.67 0.71 13.27
C LEU A 404 24.45 0.78 14.21
N HIS A 405 24.71 1.11 15.46
CA HIS A 405 23.73 1.01 16.54
C HIS A 405 23.45 2.40 17.11
N SER A 406 22.17 2.77 17.18
CA SER A 406 21.73 3.93 17.93
C SER A 406 21.46 3.49 19.36
N GLU A 407 22.42 3.72 20.26
CA GLU A 407 22.21 3.60 21.70
C GLU A 407 21.94 4.98 22.32
N ASN A 408 21.71 5.03 23.62
CA ASN A 408 21.57 6.27 24.39
C ASN A 408 22.95 6.67 24.96
N ASP A 409 23.22 7.97 25.05
CA ASP A 409 24.53 8.53 25.43
C ASP A 409 25.08 7.94 26.74
N ASP A 410 24.22 7.67 27.71
CA ASP A 410 24.57 7.00 28.98
C ASP A 410 25.37 5.69 28.78
N SER A 411 25.14 4.93 27.70
CA SER A 411 25.91 3.71 27.43
C SER A 411 27.35 4.05 27.04
N TYR A 412 27.54 5.02 26.15
CA TYR A 412 28.86 5.50 25.75
C TYR A 412 29.57 6.22 26.91
N VAL A 413 28.88 7.03 27.71
CA VAL A 413 29.39 7.63 28.95
C VAL A 413 29.88 6.55 29.92
N THR A 414 29.09 5.49 30.15
CA THR A 414 29.48 4.36 31.02
C THR A 414 30.72 3.63 30.49
N VAL A 415 30.83 3.46 29.17
CA VAL A 415 32.00 2.85 28.53
C VAL A 415 33.24 3.76 28.66
N LEU A 416 33.07 5.08 28.55
CA LEU A 416 34.12 6.09 28.64
C LEU A 416 34.64 6.27 30.08
N ASP A 417 33.76 6.37 31.08
CA ASP A 417 34.15 6.39 32.50
C ASP A 417 34.96 5.13 32.84
N LYS A 418 34.48 3.94 32.46
CA LYS A 418 35.20 2.69 32.72
C LYS A 418 36.62 2.68 32.15
N ILE A 419 36.86 3.33 31.01
CA ILE A 419 38.20 3.55 30.45
C ILE A 419 38.99 4.54 31.32
N TRP A 420 38.41 5.71 31.61
CA TRP A 420 39.02 6.76 32.43
C TRP A 420 39.38 6.28 33.84
N THR A 421 38.42 5.75 34.59
CA THR A 421 38.57 5.19 35.94
C THR A 421 39.65 4.11 36.00
N THR A 422 39.78 3.25 34.98
CA THR A 422 40.88 2.27 34.90
C THR A 422 42.26 2.95 34.76
N ILE A 423 42.34 4.02 33.98
CA ILE A 423 43.58 4.75 33.67
C ILE A 423 44.02 5.64 34.83
N VAL A 424 43.12 6.43 35.42
CA VAL A 424 43.44 7.30 36.56
C VAL A 424 43.89 6.46 37.75
N THR A 425 43.18 5.37 38.06
CA THR A 425 43.57 4.39 39.09
C THR A 425 44.98 3.83 38.86
N LEU A 426 45.36 3.51 37.62
CA LEU A 426 46.70 3.01 37.31
C LEU A 426 47.78 4.08 37.53
N VAL A 427 47.56 5.31 37.05
CA VAL A 427 48.56 6.38 37.14
C VAL A 427 48.70 6.89 38.57
N GLU A 428 47.60 7.08 39.31
CA GLU A 428 47.66 7.45 40.73
C GLU A 428 48.44 6.42 41.55
N ASN A 429 48.06 5.14 41.51
CA ASN A 429 48.74 4.09 42.27
C ASN A 429 50.25 3.97 41.93
N THR A 430 50.66 4.44 40.75
CA THR A 430 52.06 4.44 40.31
C THR A 430 52.83 5.70 40.72
N PHE A 431 52.23 6.90 40.64
CA PHE A 431 52.94 8.20 40.78
C PHE A 431 52.58 9.01 42.03
N ARG A 432 51.57 8.59 42.80
CA ARG A 432 51.22 9.09 44.14
C ARG A 432 52.21 8.69 45.25
N PRO A 433 52.86 7.50 45.21
CA PRO A 433 53.99 7.19 46.08
C PRO A 433 55.16 8.18 45.93
N ASP A 434 56.03 8.20 46.93
CA ASP A 434 57.25 9.01 46.90
C ASP A 434 58.27 8.43 45.90
N ILE A 435 58.79 9.29 45.02
CA ILE A 435 59.91 8.96 44.14
C ILE A 435 61.21 9.13 44.93
N ASP A 436 62.17 8.22 44.72
CA ASP A 436 63.49 8.24 45.38
C ASP A 436 64.26 9.56 45.14
N ASP A 437 64.92 10.05 46.19
CA ASP A 437 65.64 11.33 46.18
C ASP A 437 66.73 11.40 45.09
N GLN A 438 67.37 10.31 44.69
CA GLN A 438 68.35 10.33 43.59
C GLN A 438 67.67 10.65 42.25
N THR A 439 66.50 10.06 42.01
CA THR A 439 65.67 10.29 40.80
C THR A 439 65.01 11.68 40.80
N LEU A 440 64.76 12.25 41.99
CA LEU A 440 64.37 13.66 42.11
C LEU A 440 65.55 14.60 41.80
N LEU A 441 66.75 14.28 42.27
CA LEU A 441 67.94 15.13 42.12
C LEU A 441 68.53 15.14 40.71
N ASP A 442 68.44 14.05 39.93
CA ASP A 442 68.93 14.02 38.55
C ASP A 442 67.94 14.69 37.56
N PRO A 443 68.31 15.79 36.88
CA PRO A 443 67.48 16.36 35.82
C PRO A 443 67.30 15.45 34.60
N SER A 444 68.20 14.48 34.38
CA SER A 444 68.16 13.61 33.20
C SER A 444 66.90 12.74 33.19
N CYS A 445 66.49 12.20 34.33
CA CYS A 445 65.28 11.38 34.48
C CYS A 445 63.99 12.07 34.01
N TRP A 446 63.95 13.40 34.10
CA TRP A 446 62.79 14.22 33.76
C TRP A 446 62.76 14.65 32.29
N THR A 447 63.80 14.31 31.51
CA THR A 447 63.98 14.78 30.13
C THR A 447 62.90 14.27 29.20
N ASN A 448 62.51 12.99 29.31
CA ASN A 448 61.53 12.38 28.40
C ASN A 448 60.13 12.97 28.61
N LEU A 449 59.69 13.12 29.87
CA LEU A 449 58.42 13.77 30.21
C LEU A 449 58.39 15.25 29.79
N ARG A 450 59.39 16.05 30.20
CA ARG A 450 59.44 17.50 29.89
C ARG A 450 59.56 17.81 28.40
N ASN A 451 60.04 16.88 27.57
CA ASN A 451 60.17 17.04 26.12
C ASN A 451 59.16 16.19 25.31
N SER A 452 58.18 15.56 25.97
CA SER A 452 57.16 14.74 25.31
C SER A 452 56.43 15.54 24.22
N PRO A 453 56.23 15.00 23.00
CA PRO A 453 55.54 15.71 21.91
C PRO A 453 54.08 16.04 22.28
N TYR A 454 53.46 15.20 23.11
CA TYR A 454 52.08 15.35 23.56
C TYR A 454 51.87 16.54 24.51
N LEU A 455 52.92 16.98 25.24
CA LEU A 455 52.84 18.14 26.14
C LEU A 455 53.23 19.47 25.47
N LYS A 456 53.81 19.45 24.26
CA LYS A 456 54.26 20.67 23.54
C LYS A 456 53.13 21.50 22.94
N HIS A 457 51.98 20.88 22.73
CA HIS A 457 50.79 21.52 22.15
C HIS A 457 49.70 21.76 23.20
N ALA A 458 49.97 21.48 24.48
CA ALA A 458 48.95 21.42 25.51
C ALA A 458 48.50 22.80 26.03
N THR A 459 49.39 23.80 26.06
CA THR A 459 49.09 25.23 26.28
C THR A 459 50.29 26.09 25.86
N GLN A 460 50.11 27.42 25.83
CA GLN A 460 51.20 28.40 25.64
C GLN A 460 52.20 28.47 26.81
N LEU A 461 51.87 27.85 27.96
CA LEU A 461 52.66 27.86 29.19
C LEU A 461 53.30 26.48 29.41
N GLN A 462 54.60 26.45 29.73
CA GLN A 462 55.25 25.18 30.04
C GLN A 462 54.77 24.65 31.40
N ILE A 463 54.13 23.47 31.38
CA ILE A 463 53.60 22.76 32.55
C ILE A 463 54.66 22.70 33.68
N PRO A 464 54.34 23.16 34.91
CA PRO A 464 55.27 23.09 36.02
C PRO A 464 55.47 21.62 36.45
N LEU A 465 56.73 21.20 36.50
CA LEU A 465 57.15 19.86 36.91
C LEU A 465 58.31 20.00 37.92
N PRO A 466 58.03 20.45 39.16
CA PRO A 466 59.02 20.51 40.24
C PRO A 466 59.53 19.11 40.64
N GLN A 467 60.73 19.08 41.21
CA GLN A 467 61.51 17.86 41.47
C GLN A 467 61.50 17.47 42.94
N SER A 468 60.31 17.28 43.49
CA SER A 468 60.05 16.98 44.90
C SER A 468 58.92 15.95 45.05
N ASN A 469 58.63 15.53 46.29
CA ASN A 469 57.42 14.80 46.63
C ASN A 469 56.38 15.67 47.36
N THR A 470 56.37 17.00 47.12
CA THR A 470 55.25 17.84 47.60
C THR A 470 53.93 17.39 46.94
N PRO A 471 52.76 17.58 47.58
CA PRO A 471 51.48 17.21 46.98
C PRO A 471 51.29 17.86 45.60
N ALA A 472 51.54 19.17 45.47
CA ALA A 472 51.51 19.86 44.19
C ALA A 472 52.47 19.25 43.14
N ALA A 473 53.67 18.79 43.51
CA ALA A 473 54.56 18.09 42.60
C ALA A 473 54.03 16.71 42.17
N LYS A 474 53.35 15.99 43.06
CA LYS A 474 52.69 14.70 42.74
C LYS A 474 51.48 14.91 41.83
N GLY A 475 50.60 15.85 42.14
CA GLY A 475 49.44 16.19 41.32
C GLY A 475 49.85 16.60 39.89
N MET A 476 50.87 17.45 39.75
CA MET A 476 51.41 17.80 38.43
C MET A 476 52.08 16.63 37.70
N ARG A 477 52.75 15.70 38.40
CA ARG A 477 53.27 14.45 37.78
C ARG A 477 52.13 13.59 37.23
N ILE A 478 51.14 13.29 38.06
CA ILE A 478 49.98 12.45 37.71
C ILE A 478 49.26 13.06 36.50
N SER A 479 48.94 14.35 36.57
CA SER A 479 48.29 15.11 35.50
C SER A 479 49.08 15.08 34.19
N ALA A 480 50.42 15.25 34.23
CA ALA A 480 51.23 15.23 33.01
C ALA A 480 51.37 13.83 32.40
N VAL A 481 51.37 12.76 33.21
CA VAL A 481 51.37 11.37 32.71
C VAL A 481 50.01 11.01 32.10
N LEU A 482 48.91 11.40 32.76
CA LEU A 482 47.55 11.23 32.21
C LEU A 482 47.38 12.00 30.89
N ALA A 483 47.82 13.26 30.82
CA ALA A 483 47.75 14.09 29.63
C ALA A 483 48.64 13.59 28.46
N VAL A 484 49.70 12.84 28.75
CA VAL A 484 50.49 12.11 27.74
C VAL A 484 49.76 10.87 27.27
N LEU A 485 49.19 10.09 28.20
CA LEU A 485 48.50 8.84 27.92
C LEU A 485 47.22 9.07 27.10
N SER A 486 46.36 10.02 27.49
CA SER A 486 45.12 10.35 26.76
C SER A 486 45.39 10.79 25.32
N ARG A 487 46.47 11.56 25.07
CA ARG A 487 46.87 11.98 23.72
C ARG A 487 47.52 10.86 22.90
N ALA A 488 48.29 9.97 23.53
CA ALA A 488 48.79 8.76 22.87
C ALA A 488 47.63 7.82 22.50
N MET A 489 46.64 7.67 23.39
CA MET A 489 45.42 6.92 23.10
C MET A 489 44.57 7.58 22.02
N HIS A 490 44.44 8.90 21.98
CA HIS A 490 43.78 9.59 20.87
C HIS A 490 44.46 9.33 19.52
N LYS A 491 45.80 9.37 19.48
CA LYS A 491 46.54 9.12 18.25
C LYS A 491 46.40 7.67 17.75
N HIS A 492 46.33 6.69 18.65
CA HIS A 492 46.50 5.28 18.29
C HIS A 492 45.23 4.42 18.46
N LEU A 493 44.41 4.68 19.48
CA LEU A 493 43.21 3.90 19.85
C LEU A 493 41.90 4.62 19.53
N PHE A 494 41.74 5.90 19.88
CA PHE A 494 40.48 6.63 19.65
C PHE A 494 40.37 7.12 18.20
N ARG A 495 40.19 6.14 17.30
CA ARG A 495 40.15 6.28 15.85
C ARG A 495 38.88 5.62 15.29
N PRO A 496 38.35 6.08 14.14
CA PRO A 496 37.08 5.58 13.61
C PRO A 496 37.16 4.14 13.10
N VAL A 497 38.34 3.69 12.64
CA VAL A 497 38.61 2.31 12.16
C VAL A 497 40.07 1.94 12.44
N TYR A 498 40.41 0.64 12.44
CA TYR A 498 41.78 0.12 12.60
C TYR A 498 42.36 -0.52 11.32
N LEU A 499 41.80 -0.21 10.14
CA LEU A 499 42.21 -0.81 8.87
C LEU A 499 43.68 -0.50 8.48
N PHE A 500 44.14 0.70 8.81
CA PHE A 500 45.45 1.27 8.45
C PHE A 500 46.44 1.25 9.63
N ASP A 501 47.72 1.46 9.34
CA ASP A 501 48.79 1.62 10.34
C ASP A 501 48.72 3.02 11.01
N ASP A 502 49.63 3.30 11.96
CA ASP A 502 49.60 4.44 12.93
C ASP A 502 49.63 5.89 12.33
N ASP A 503 49.46 6.07 11.01
CA ASP A 503 49.45 7.36 10.27
C ASP A 503 48.08 7.62 9.57
N ASP A 504 46.98 7.25 10.23
CA ASP A 504 45.59 7.35 9.75
C ASP A 504 44.96 8.77 9.80
N GLU A 505 45.73 9.78 10.21
CA GLU A 505 45.33 11.20 10.33
C GLU A 505 44.54 11.77 9.13
N ASN A 506 44.91 11.36 7.90
CA ASN A 506 44.24 11.83 6.68
C ASN A 506 42.84 11.22 6.51
N LEU A 507 42.62 9.99 7.00
CA LEU A 507 41.30 9.36 7.01
C LEU A 507 40.40 10.01 8.06
N VAL A 508 40.93 10.31 9.26
CA VAL A 508 40.17 11.00 10.31
C VAL A 508 39.68 12.37 9.81
N LYS A 509 40.56 13.14 9.15
CA LYS A 509 40.20 14.44 8.55
C LYS A 509 39.23 14.32 7.39
N PHE A 510 39.37 13.29 6.55
CA PHE A 510 38.42 13.02 5.48
C PHE A 510 37.04 12.65 6.01
N LEU A 511 36.94 11.83 7.06
CA LEU A 511 35.66 11.45 7.67
C LEU A 511 34.99 12.62 8.38
N ARG A 512 35.74 13.54 9.03
CA ARG A 512 35.19 14.81 9.54
C ARG A 512 34.60 15.67 8.41
N LEU A 513 35.37 15.95 7.36
CA LEU A 513 34.88 16.72 6.20
C LEU A 513 33.68 16.04 5.50
N LEU A 514 33.60 14.71 5.54
CA LEU A 514 32.47 13.95 5.00
C LEU A 514 31.23 14.04 5.90
N GLU A 515 31.40 14.17 7.21
CA GLU A 515 30.35 14.40 8.19
C GLU A 515 29.79 15.83 8.10
N ASP A 516 30.68 16.82 7.90
CA ASP A 516 30.32 18.21 7.63
C ASP A 516 29.50 18.37 6.32
N GLU A 517 29.75 17.51 5.31
CA GLU A 517 29.03 17.50 4.02
C GLU A 517 27.74 16.65 4.03
N ASP A 518 27.79 15.44 4.61
CA ASP A 518 26.73 14.42 4.57
C ASP A 518 26.98 13.34 5.66
N PRO A 519 26.45 13.51 6.89
CA PRO A 519 26.71 12.59 8.00
C PRO A 519 26.14 11.18 7.74
N THR A 520 25.09 11.06 6.91
CA THR A 520 24.60 9.76 6.42
C THR A 520 25.62 9.04 5.54
N ARG A 521 26.44 9.76 4.78
CA ARG A 521 27.52 9.23 3.93
C ARG A 521 28.80 8.94 4.72
N GLU A 522 29.10 9.70 5.78
CA GLU A 522 30.11 9.31 6.79
C GLU A 522 29.74 7.95 7.37
N ALA A 523 28.55 7.84 7.96
CA ALA A 523 28.11 6.65 8.67
C ALA A 523 28.10 5.43 7.74
N HIS A 524 27.64 5.59 6.49
CA HIS A 524 27.72 4.53 5.48
C HIS A 524 29.17 4.12 5.20
N LEU A 525 30.07 5.07 4.94
CA LEU A 525 31.46 4.78 4.61
C LEU A 525 32.20 4.14 5.80
N ARG A 526 32.06 4.67 7.01
CA ARG A 526 32.65 4.10 8.23
C ARG A 526 32.14 2.68 8.48
N ALA A 527 30.84 2.43 8.31
CA ALA A 527 30.28 1.10 8.46
C ALA A 527 30.78 0.09 7.39
N THR A 528 31.07 0.56 6.17
CA THR A 528 31.76 -0.25 5.14
C THR A 528 33.25 -0.40 5.42
N LEU A 529 33.93 0.60 6.01
CA LEU A 529 35.33 0.45 6.41
C LEU A 529 35.50 -0.48 7.63
N MET A 530 34.51 -0.57 8.52
CA MET A 530 34.49 -1.48 9.67
C MET A 530 34.24 -2.95 9.28
N SER A 531 33.44 -3.23 8.24
CA SER A 531 33.26 -4.60 7.73
C SER A 531 34.48 -5.15 6.97
N MET A 532 35.39 -4.27 6.51
CA MET A 532 36.57 -4.66 5.74
C MET A 532 37.64 -5.29 6.64
N MET A 533 37.96 -6.56 6.38
CA MET A 533 39.06 -7.30 7.03
C MET A 533 39.01 -7.29 8.58
N PRO A 534 37.93 -7.77 9.23
CA PRO A 534 37.75 -7.64 10.68
C PRO A 534 38.91 -8.24 11.50
N GLU A 535 39.43 -9.41 11.13
CA GLU A 535 40.60 -10.04 11.76
C GLU A 535 41.85 -9.13 11.72
N ARG A 536 42.05 -8.40 10.62
CA ARG A 536 43.13 -7.41 10.48
C ARG A 536 42.93 -6.22 11.41
N GLN A 537 41.68 -5.77 11.61
CA GLN A 537 41.39 -4.63 12.49
C GLN A 537 41.60 -4.98 13.96
N GLU A 538 41.26 -6.21 14.38
CA GLU A 538 41.61 -6.73 15.71
C GLU A 538 43.13 -6.84 15.89
N GLU A 539 43.86 -7.40 14.91
CA GLU A 539 45.33 -7.43 14.94
C GLU A 539 45.96 -6.03 15.03
N GLN A 540 45.44 -5.05 14.28
CA GLN A 540 45.95 -3.68 14.27
C GLN A 540 45.65 -2.95 15.58
N GLY A 541 44.47 -3.14 16.18
CA GLY A 541 44.17 -2.68 17.54
C GLY A 541 45.18 -3.22 18.56
N ALA A 542 45.47 -4.52 18.51
CA ALA A 542 46.48 -5.15 19.36
C ALA A 542 47.93 -4.69 19.11
N ARG A 543 48.23 -4.08 17.95
CA ARG A 543 49.52 -3.42 17.65
C ARG A 543 49.54 -1.95 18.13
N ARG A 544 48.46 -1.20 17.89
CA ARG A 544 48.26 0.19 18.36
C ARG A 544 48.36 0.28 19.88
N VAL A 545 47.78 -0.68 20.61
CA VAL A 545 47.99 -0.86 22.06
C VAL A 545 49.47 -0.93 22.43
N LYS A 546 50.28 -1.73 21.71
CA LYS A 546 51.72 -1.84 21.96
C LYS A 546 52.48 -0.57 21.60
N THR A 547 52.03 0.18 20.60
CA THR A 547 52.57 1.53 20.31
C THR A 547 52.30 2.49 21.48
N VAL A 548 51.08 2.55 22.03
CA VAL A 548 50.77 3.40 23.21
C VAL A 548 51.62 3.00 24.41
N VAL A 549 51.67 1.70 24.75
CA VAL A 549 52.48 1.19 25.86
C VAL A 549 53.96 1.59 25.69
N ARG A 550 54.52 1.45 24.49
CA ARG A 550 55.91 1.84 24.16
C ARG A 550 56.15 3.34 24.33
N GLU A 551 55.27 4.19 23.80
CA GLU A 551 55.45 5.66 23.86
C GLU A 551 55.32 6.21 25.29
N VAL A 552 54.32 5.74 26.04
CA VAL A 552 54.04 6.22 27.40
C VAL A 552 55.05 5.65 28.41
N SER A 553 55.44 4.38 28.29
CA SER A 553 56.51 3.81 29.12
C SER A 553 57.85 4.50 28.88
N TRP A 554 58.22 4.81 27.63
CA TRP A 554 59.43 5.59 27.33
C TRP A 554 59.44 6.98 28.00
N VAL A 555 58.27 7.64 28.07
CA VAL A 555 58.12 8.93 28.75
C VAL A 555 58.45 8.87 30.25
N VAL A 556 58.07 7.78 30.93
CA VAL A 556 58.23 7.64 32.39
C VAL A 556 59.38 6.73 32.84
N GLN A 557 60.08 6.07 31.91
CA GLN A 557 61.07 5.01 32.18
C GLN A 557 62.10 5.34 33.26
N HIS A 558 62.54 6.59 33.34
CA HIS A 558 63.59 7.03 34.25
C HIS A 558 63.05 7.62 35.57
N LEU A 559 61.73 7.71 35.74
CA LEU A 559 61.06 8.20 36.96
C LEU A 559 60.66 7.09 37.94
N LEU A 560 60.68 5.83 37.51
CA LEU A 560 60.22 4.66 38.27
C LEU A 560 61.38 3.69 38.56
N GLY A 561 61.35 3.05 39.73
CA GLY A 561 62.24 1.92 40.01
C GLY A 561 61.89 0.71 39.14
N ALA A 562 62.85 -0.18 38.86
CA ALA A 562 62.68 -1.28 37.88
C ALA A 562 61.41 -2.14 38.08
N LEU A 563 61.09 -2.50 39.33
CA LEU A 563 59.87 -3.27 39.65
C LEU A 563 58.58 -2.45 39.46
N GLN A 564 58.60 -1.15 39.80
CA GLN A 564 57.47 -0.25 39.55
C GLN A 564 57.26 -0.03 38.05
N PHE A 565 58.35 0.09 37.28
CA PHE A 565 58.30 0.23 35.83
C PHE A 565 57.73 -1.01 35.14
N GLU A 566 58.13 -2.22 35.54
CA GLU A 566 57.58 -3.47 35.01
C GLU A 566 56.09 -3.63 35.37
N ALA A 567 55.72 -3.37 36.62
CA ALA A 567 54.33 -3.38 37.07
C ALA A 567 53.47 -2.35 36.33
N PHE A 568 53.97 -1.12 36.15
CA PHE A 568 53.30 -0.07 35.39
C PHE A 568 53.13 -0.45 33.93
N CYS A 569 54.15 -1.01 33.26
CA CYS A 569 54.03 -1.44 31.86
C CYS A 569 52.97 -2.55 31.70
N SER A 570 52.91 -3.51 32.63
CA SER A 570 51.91 -4.57 32.63
C SER A 570 50.48 -4.04 32.85
N GLY A 571 50.30 -3.17 33.85
CA GLY A 571 49.02 -2.50 34.10
C GLY A 571 48.59 -1.58 32.95
N LEU A 572 49.54 -0.89 32.32
CA LEU A 572 49.31 -0.03 31.16
C LEU A 572 48.89 -0.84 29.93
N GLU A 573 49.51 -2.00 29.69
CA GLU A 573 49.07 -2.90 28.60
C GLU A 573 47.66 -3.44 28.86
N ALA A 574 47.31 -3.77 30.12
CA ALA A 574 45.96 -4.18 30.48
C ALA A 574 44.92 -3.05 30.29
N ALA A 575 45.22 -1.82 30.76
CA ALA A 575 44.36 -0.65 30.59
C ALA A 575 44.18 -0.27 29.11
N CYS A 576 45.25 -0.29 28.32
CA CYS A 576 45.19 -0.01 26.88
C CYS A 576 44.43 -1.10 26.11
N LYS A 577 44.53 -2.39 26.51
CA LYS A 577 43.69 -3.47 25.94
C LYS A 577 42.21 -3.25 26.22
N LEU A 578 41.86 -2.95 27.48
CA LEU A 578 40.48 -2.62 27.85
C LEU A 578 39.98 -1.46 26.99
N ALA A 579 40.72 -0.35 26.95
CA ALA A 579 40.35 0.82 26.15
C ALA A 579 40.21 0.52 24.65
N CYS A 580 41.07 -0.33 24.07
CA CYS A 580 40.96 -0.76 22.68
C CYS A 580 39.67 -1.54 22.43
N THR A 581 39.34 -2.54 23.27
CA THR A 581 38.11 -3.33 23.14
C THR A 581 36.85 -2.49 23.37
N GLN A 582 36.87 -1.60 24.37
CA GLN A 582 35.76 -0.70 24.65
C GLN A 582 35.56 0.34 23.54
N TRP A 583 36.63 0.88 22.97
CA TRP A 583 36.53 1.77 21.80
C TRP A 583 36.03 1.06 20.54
N MET A 584 36.31 -0.23 20.36
CA MET A 584 35.73 -1.03 19.26
C MET A 584 34.21 -1.21 19.38
N HIS A 585 33.60 -1.00 20.55
CA HIS A 585 32.14 -0.87 20.66
C HIS A 585 31.67 0.53 20.25
N ILE A 586 32.37 1.58 20.67
CA ILE A 586 32.12 2.97 20.28
C ILE A 586 32.21 3.18 18.76
N GLN A 587 33.14 2.48 18.06
CA GLN A 587 33.24 2.48 16.59
C GLN A 587 31.96 2.01 15.88
N LEU A 588 31.09 1.25 16.56
CA LEU A 588 29.82 0.74 16.03
C LEU A 588 28.61 1.63 16.34
N ALA A 589 28.81 2.79 16.98
CA ALA A 589 27.77 3.79 17.21
C ALA A 589 27.24 4.36 15.88
N GLN A 590 25.97 4.75 15.83
CA GLN A 590 25.36 5.41 14.67
C GLN A 590 25.96 6.82 14.48
N MET A 591 25.95 7.62 15.54
CA MET A 591 26.76 8.84 15.66
C MET A 591 28.26 8.51 15.63
N LYS A 592 29.11 9.41 15.13
CA LYS A 592 30.58 9.25 15.17
C LYS A 592 31.14 9.98 16.39
N ILE A 593 31.54 9.20 17.39
CA ILE A 593 32.14 9.73 18.62
C ILE A 593 33.65 9.93 18.45
N GLU A 594 34.16 11.10 18.84
CA GLU A 594 35.58 11.44 18.79
C GLU A 594 36.03 12.38 19.93
N PRO A 595 37.28 12.29 20.39
CA PRO A 595 37.80 13.13 21.47
C PRO A 595 38.21 14.54 21.01
N TYR A 596 37.78 15.55 21.77
CA TYR A 596 38.15 16.95 21.61
C TYR A 596 39.13 17.43 22.69
N PHE A 597 40.24 18.05 22.26
CA PHE A 597 41.31 18.56 23.14
C PHE A 597 41.52 20.09 23.05
N GLY A 598 40.73 20.79 22.22
CA GLY A 598 40.93 22.19 21.84
C GLY A 598 42.34 22.51 21.29
N PRO A 599 42.69 23.80 21.14
CA PRO A 599 41.80 24.95 21.11
C PRO A 599 41.00 25.05 19.78
N PRO A 600 39.91 25.85 19.70
CA PRO A 600 39.34 26.67 20.78
C PRO A 600 38.85 25.85 21.98
N TYR A 601 38.75 26.50 23.13
CA TYR A 601 38.29 25.87 24.37
C TYR A 601 36.83 26.25 24.67
N ASP A 602 36.43 27.41 24.17
CA ASP A 602 35.14 28.10 24.27
C ASP A 602 33.95 27.29 23.69
N ASP A 603 34.22 26.17 23.01
CA ASP A 603 33.19 25.31 22.39
C ASP A 603 32.46 24.41 23.41
N PHE A 604 33.07 24.13 24.58
CA PHE A 604 32.57 23.13 25.55
C PHE A 604 32.90 23.48 27.00
N ASP A 605 32.07 22.98 27.93
CA ASP A 605 32.32 23.03 29.37
C ASP A 605 33.51 22.15 29.77
N TRP A 606 34.44 22.71 30.53
CA TRP A 606 35.61 21.99 31.07
C TRP A 606 35.53 21.91 32.60
N GLN A 607 35.68 20.69 33.13
CA GLN A 607 35.63 20.41 34.56
C GLN A 607 37.04 20.33 35.17
N VAL A 608 37.19 20.88 36.38
CA VAL A 608 38.40 20.73 37.21
C VAL A 608 38.68 19.25 37.48
N LEU A 609 39.89 18.75 37.18
CA LEU A 609 40.32 17.45 37.68
C LEU A 609 40.73 17.57 39.15
N GLU A 610 39.87 17.10 40.05
CA GLU A 610 40.17 16.98 41.47
C GLU A 610 41.15 15.81 41.73
N LEU A 611 42.38 16.12 42.15
CA LEU A 611 43.28 15.17 42.77
C LEU A 611 43.46 15.54 44.26
N PRO A 612 43.46 14.58 45.20
CA PRO A 612 43.70 14.86 46.62
C PRO A 612 45.00 15.65 46.88
N GLU A 613 46.01 15.42 46.04
CA GLU A 613 47.28 16.13 45.99
C GLU A 613 47.15 17.66 45.84
N PHE A 614 46.10 18.16 45.17
CA PHE A 614 45.86 19.60 45.04
C PHE A 614 45.14 20.18 46.27
N ALA A 615 44.22 19.42 46.88
CA ALA A 615 43.62 19.80 48.16
C ALA A 615 44.67 19.88 49.28
N GLU A 616 45.51 18.85 49.42
CA GLU A 616 46.65 18.83 50.37
C GLU A 616 47.64 20.00 50.13
N ALA A 617 47.76 20.51 48.90
CA ALA A 617 48.59 21.66 48.58
C ALA A 617 47.94 22.98 49.02
N ALA A 618 46.64 23.17 48.73
CA ALA A 618 45.89 24.37 49.08
C ALA A 618 45.77 24.58 50.59
N GLU A 619 45.54 23.50 51.36
CA GLU A 619 45.54 23.55 52.82
C GLU A 619 46.88 24.05 53.40
N ARG A 620 48.00 23.60 52.83
CA ARG A 620 49.35 23.97 53.29
C ARG A 620 49.73 25.41 52.94
N ASP A 621 49.26 25.93 51.81
CA ASP A 621 49.49 27.32 51.41
C ASP A 621 48.70 28.29 52.29
N ASN A 622 47.41 27.97 52.54
CA ASN A 622 46.59 28.70 53.52
C ASN A 622 47.19 28.66 54.94
N GLY A 623 47.72 27.50 55.36
CA GLY A 623 48.41 27.35 56.65
C GLY A 623 49.69 28.18 56.77
N ALA A 624 50.43 28.37 55.67
CA ALA A 624 51.65 29.18 55.66
C ALA A 624 51.38 30.68 55.88
N SER A 625 50.24 31.19 55.39
CA SER A 625 49.89 32.61 55.50
C SER A 625 49.58 33.05 56.94
N LEU A 626 49.15 32.15 57.82
CA LEU A 626 48.79 32.46 59.22
C LEU A 626 49.99 32.58 60.17
N HIS A 627 51.16 32.06 59.79
CA HIS A 627 52.30 31.94 60.72
C HIS A 627 53.31 33.11 60.70
N MET A 628 53.06 34.16 59.91
CA MET A 628 53.95 35.33 59.79
C MET A 628 53.62 36.48 60.75
N ALA A 629 52.83 36.21 61.81
CA ALA A 629 52.31 37.23 62.72
C ALA A 629 52.34 36.83 64.21
N ASP A 630 53.47 36.27 64.70
CA ASP A 630 53.98 36.55 66.05
C ASP A 630 55.39 35.94 66.28
N ASP A 631 56.43 36.80 66.33
CA ASP A 631 57.75 36.45 66.89
C ASP A 631 58.16 37.48 67.95
N VAL A 632 57.73 37.23 69.20
CA VAL A 632 58.34 37.85 70.39
C VAL A 632 58.46 36.81 71.52
N GLY A 633 59.46 35.93 71.39
CA GLY A 633 60.35 35.45 72.47
C GLY A 633 59.79 34.87 73.79
N GLY A 634 60.23 33.65 74.13
CA GLY A 634 60.07 33.08 75.47
C GLY A 634 60.44 31.60 75.55
N GLY A 635 61.73 31.29 75.69
CA GLY A 635 62.21 29.90 75.67
C GLY A 635 62.10 29.16 77.01
N SER A 636 61.84 27.85 76.94
CA SER A 636 62.12 26.89 78.02
C SER A 636 62.50 25.54 77.40
N VAL A 637 63.60 24.94 77.85
CA VAL A 637 64.07 23.62 77.39
C VAL A 637 63.66 22.55 78.39
N VAL A 638 62.99 21.50 77.91
CA VAL A 638 62.99 20.17 78.54
C VAL A 638 63.03 19.12 77.42
N ASP A 639 63.73 18.02 77.67
CA ASP A 639 63.96 16.88 76.76
C ASP A 639 63.36 15.61 77.40
N ASP A 640 62.64 14.78 76.63
CA ASP A 640 62.72 13.31 76.76
C ASP A 640 62.01 12.55 75.60
N ARG A 641 62.82 12.15 74.61
CA ARG A 641 63.02 10.76 74.14
C ARG A 641 61.85 9.71 74.03
N LEU A 642 61.73 9.21 72.78
CA LEU A 642 61.62 7.79 72.34
C LEU A 642 60.29 6.97 72.42
N GLU A 643 59.98 6.34 71.26
CA GLU A 643 59.54 4.92 71.04
C GLU A 643 58.24 4.37 71.66
N THR A 644 57.47 3.43 71.07
CA THR A 644 57.19 2.91 69.68
C THR A 644 55.92 2.00 69.74
N VAL A 645 55.52 1.40 68.61
CA VAL A 645 54.68 0.17 68.47
C VAL A 645 53.15 0.32 68.44
N GLU A 646 52.64 0.26 67.20
CA GLU A 646 51.51 -0.55 66.66
C GLU A 646 50.17 -0.75 67.41
N ALA A 647 49.10 -0.44 66.66
CA ALA A 647 47.89 -1.25 66.42
C ALA A 647 46.90 -1.61 67.55
N ILE A 648 45.62 -1.39 67.25
CA ILE A 648 44.51 -2.33 67.50
C ILE A 648 43.49 -2.21 66.36
N THR A 649 42.95 -3.35 65.93
CA THR A 649 41.95 -3.47 64.84
C THR A 649 40.52 -3.30 65.35
N ALA A 650 39.63 -2.74 64.53
CA ALA A 650 38.21 -2.61 64.82
C ALA A 650 37.37 -3.83 64.38
N ALA A 651 36.31 -4.13 65.13
CA ALA A 651 35.16 -4.96 64.74
C ALA A 651 33.90 -4.49 65.53
N PRO A 652 32.65 -4.67 65.05
CA PRO A 652 31.60 -3.68 65.31
C PRO A 652 30.31 -4.20 65.98
N GLU A 653 29.29 -3.30 66.04
CA GLU A 653 27.84 -3.51 66.25
C GLU A 653 27.31 -3.81 67.68
N PRO A 654 26.00 -3.59 67.95
CA PRO A 654 25.14 -2.44 67.57
C PRO A 654 24.23 -1.98 68.76
N ILE A 655 23.28 -1.03 68.55
CA ILE A 655 21.96 -0.94 69.23
C ILE A 655 21.04 0.14 68.61
N GLU A 656 19.74 0.08 68.92
CA GLU A 656 18.59 0.68 68.20
C GLU A 656 18.21 2.13 68.60
N ALA A 657 17.15 2.67 67.96
CA ALA A 657 16.73 4.09 68.01
C ALA A 657 15.50 4.37 68.92
N THR A 658 15.19 5.66 69.20
CA THR A 658 13.83 6.10 69.61
C THR A 658 13.55 7.62 69.48
N GLU A 659 12.45 7.94 68.78
CA GLU A 659 11.45 9.04 68.91
C GLU A 659 11.79 10.48 69.41
N ALA A 660 11.77 11.43 68.45
CA ALA A 660 10.99 12.69 68.35
C ALA A 660 10.49 13.51 69.57
N THR A 661 10.60 14.86 69.48
CA THR A 661 9.51 15.82 69.86
C THR A 661 9.70 17.27 69.34
N GLU A 662 8.61 17.84 68.79
CA GLU A 662 8.13 19.24 68.76
C GLU A 662 9.01 20.49 68.44
N ALA A 663 8.34 21.55 67.94
CA ALA A 663 8.87 22.88 67.63
C ALA A 663 7.88 24.00 68.03
N PRO A 664 8.35 25.25 68.25
CA PRO A 664 7.64 26.39 67.65
C PRO A 664 8.54 27.56 67.15
N PRO A 665 8.04 28.44 66.25
CA PRO A 665 8.75 29.61 65.67
C PRO A 665 8.18 30.95 66.23
N PRO A 666 8.36 32.16 65.63
CA PRO A 666 9.33 32.63 64.61
C PRO A 666 10.11 33.91 65.02
N SER A 667 11.04 34.37 64.16
CA SER A 667 11.34 35.82 64.01
C SER A 667 12.00 36.09 62.65
N ASP A 668 11.46 37.04 61.88
CA ASP A 668 11.92 37.34 60.52
C ASP A 668 13.33 37.94 60.44
N ASN A 669 14.05 37.60 59.38
CA ASN A 669 14.91 38.57 58.68
C ASN A 669 15.09 38.18 57.21
N LEU A 670 15.15 39.18 56.33
CA LEU A 670 15.18 39.01 54.88
C LEU A 670 16.61 38.88 54.36
N SER A 671 16.93 37.75 53.74
CA SER A 671 18.08 37.55 52.84
C SER A 671 17.66 36.63 51.69
N HIS A 672 18.33 36.76 50.53
CA HIS A 672 17.94 36.06 49.29
C HIS A 672 17.96 34.53 49.39
N ASN A 673 17.16 33.89 48.55
CA ASN A 673 17.39 32.53 48.09
C ASN A 673 18.81 32.39 47.53
N PRO A 674 19.55 31.32 47.86
CA PRO A 674 20.82 30.96 47.22
C PRO A 674 20.60 29.99 46.04
N ASP A 675 19.54 30.21 45.25
CA ASP A 675 19.05 29.26 44.22
C ASP A 675 19.32 29.74 42.77
N ASP A 676 20.17 30.75 42.57
CA ASP A 676 20.46 31.36 41.25
C ASP A 676 21.84 32.07 41.27
N ASP A 677 22.93 31.29 41.28
CA ASP A 677 24.28 31.58 40.73
C ASP A 677 25.28 30.49 41.20
N MET A 678 26.33 30.22 40.40
CA MET A 678 27.36 29.16 40.58
C MET A 678 26.91 27.72 40.31
N MET A 679 26.98 27.30 39.04
CA MET A 679 27.18 25.88 38.71
C MET A 679 28.61 25.48 39.14
N GLU A 680 28.75 24.65 40.17
CA GLU A 680 30.07 24.26 40.70
C GLU A 680 30.82 23.31 39.73
N GLY A 681 31.56 23.88 38.77
CA GLY A 681 32.50 23.10 37.93
C GLY A 681 33.05 23.77 36.67
N GLU A 682 32.37 24.79 36.13
CA GLU A 682 32.71 25.43 34.85
C GLU A 682 34.00 26.29 34.98
N ILE A 683 35.06 25.90 34.26
CA ILE A 683 36.31 26.67 34.16
C ILE A 683 36.24 27.66 32.98
N ASP A 684 36.64 28.91 33.22
CA ASP A 684 36.94 29.89 32.16
C ASP A 684 38.01 29.30 31.20
N PRO A 685 37.76 29.26 29.87
CA PRO A 685 38.74 28.83 28.86
C PRO A 685 40.15 29.41 29.04
N ASP A 686 40.27 30.66 29.49
CA ASP A 686 41.53 31.36 29.74
C ASP A 686 42.12 31.06 31.13
N GLU A 687 41.53 30.18 31.94
CA GLU A 687 42.15 29.59 33.14
C GLU A 687 42.71 28.17 32.92
N ILE A 688 42.44 27.53 31.78
CA ILE A 688 42.96 26.20 31.45
C ILE A 688 44.50 26.23 31.33
N LEU A 689 45.18 25.31 32.02
CA LEU A 689 46.62 25.07 31.85
C LEU A 689 46.93 23.75 31.13
N LEU A 690 46.09 22.73 31.29
CA LEU A 690 46.33 21.41 30.69
C LEU A 690 45.03 20.61 30.58
N VAL A 691 44.56 20.35 29.36
CA VAL A 691 43.56 19.28 29.14
C VAL A 691 44.20 17.93 29.46
N VAL A 692 43.66 17.22 30.44
CA VAL A 692 44.12 15.89 30.88
C VAL A 692 43.31 14.79 30.20
N TRP A 693 41.98 14.91 30.21
CA TRP A 693 41.05 14.06 29.47
C TRP A 693 40.26 14.92 28.47
N PRO A 694 40.09 14.49 27.22
CA PRO A 694 39.30 15.22 26.25
C PRO A 694 37.81 15.22 26.64
N SER A 695 37.06 16.23 26.18
CA SER A 695 35.61 16.05 26.01
C SER A 695 35.40 15.01 24.91
N MET A 696 34.48 14.07 25.09
CA MET A 696 34.09 13.15 24.01
C MET A 696 32.86 13.73 23.33
N CYS A 697 32.92 13.91 22.01
CA CYS A 697 31.91 14.64 21.25
C CYS A 697 31.39 13.81 20.07
N ALA A 698 30.21 14.13 19.57
CA ALA A 698 29.65 13.63 18.31
C ALA A 698 28.99 14.77 17.54
N VAL A 699 28.85 14.65 16.21
CA VAL A 699 28.14 15.65 15.40
C VAL A 699 26.66 15.29 15.35
N GLU A 700 25.80 16.20 15.82
CA GLU A 700 24.35 16.12 15.66
C GLU A 700 23.86 17.34 14.87
N SER A 701 23.05 17.11 13.83
CA SER A 701 22.49 18.16 12.96
C SER A 701 23.49 19.13 12.29
N GLY A 702 24.79 18.86 12.38
CA GLY A 702 25.87 19.72 11.87
C GLY A 702 26.60 20.54 12.94
N GLU A 703 26.24 20.39 14.22
CA GLU A 703 26.92 21.00 15.36
C GLU A 703 27.59 19.91 16.22
N LEU A 704 28.72 20.22 16.85
CA LEU A 704 29.52 19.26 17.62
C LEU A 704 29.04 19.29 19.08
N MET A 705 28.41 18.20 19.52
CA MET A 705 27.80 18.05 20.85
C MET A 705 28.69 17.23 21.79
N SER A 706 28.85 17.65 23.04
CA SER A 706 29.62 16.92 24.07
C SER A 706 28.79 15.84 24.75
N ILE A 707 29.24 14.58 24.63
CA ILE A 707 28.73 13.42 25.36
C ILE A 707 29.34 13.35 26.77
N THR A 708 30.58 13.85 26.96
CA THR A 708 31.22 13.99 28.27
C THR A 708 31.94 15.32 28.38
N GLN A 709 31.92 15.95 29.57
CA GLN A 709 32.78 17.08 29.89
C GLN A 709 34.26 16.67 29.84
N GLY A 710 35.13 17.61 29.43
CA GLY A 710 36.58 17.37 29.43
C GLY A 710 37.21 17.70 30.78
N LEU A 711 38.25 16.96 31.18
CA LEU A 711 38.93 17.14 32.47
C LEU A 711 40.23 17.92 32.31
N VAL A 712 40.39 19.01 33.07
CA VAL A 712 41.53 19.93 32.96
C VAL A 712 42.23 20.21 34.28
N ILE A 713 43.48 20.65 34.20
CA ILE A 713 44.16 21.35 35.30
C ILE A 713 44.10 22.85 35.04
N SER A 714 43.64 23.63 36.03
CA SER A 714 43.65 25.08 35.97
C SER A 714 45.03 25.68 36.25
N LYS A 715 45.23 26.93 35.81
CA LYS A 715 46.41 27.75 36.17
C LYS A 715 46.56 27.91 37.69
N ASP A 716 45.46 27.79 38.43
CA ASP A 716 45.39 27.94 39.88
C ASP A 716 45.79 26.69 40.66
N GLN A 717 45.30 25.50 40.29
CA GLN A 717 45.78 24.23 40.86
C GLN A 717 47.30 24.05 40.69
N ALA A 718 47.83 24.53 39.56
CA ALA A 718 49.25 24.46 39.24
C ALA A 718 50.11 25.56 39.92
N ARG A 719 49.49 26.58 40.55
CA ARG A 719 50.19 27.73 41.15
C ARG A 719 51.25 27.30 42.20
N PRO A 720 50.97 26.43 43.18
CA PRO A 720 51.99 26.04 44.18
C PRO A 720 53.19 25.30 43.56
N ALA A 721 52.95 24.44 42.55
CA ALA A 721 54.01 23.73 41.83
C ALA A 721 54.91 24.68 41.01
N LEU A 722 54.29 25.70 40.39
CA LEU A 722 54.99 26.77 39.69
C LEU A 722 55.89 27.57 40.64
N GLU A 723 55.45 27.82 41.87
CA GLU A 723 56.21 28.55 42.90
C GLU A 723 57.36 27.72 43.50
N GLU A 724 57.18 26.41 43.69
CA GLU A 724 58.27 25.51 44.08
C GLU A 724 59.37 25.48 43.00
N GLN A 725 58.97 25.38 41.72
CA GLN A 725 59.92 25.40 40.60
C GLN A 725 60.64 26.76 40.49
N ARG A 726 59.96 27.88 40.76
CA ARG A 726 60.56 29.23 40.83
C ARG A 726 61.53 29.38 42.00
N THR A 727 61.21 28.85 43.19
CA THR A 727 62.07 28.97 44.39
C THR A 727 63.31 28.08 44.30
N ARG A 728 63.19 26.81 43.87
CA ARG A 728 64.37 25.98 43.54
C ARG A 728 65.27 26.64 42.49
N SER A 729 64.70 27.27 41.46
CA SER A 729 65.46 28.01 40.44
C SER A 729 66.24 29.22 40.98
N ARG A 730 65.89 29.76 42.16
CA ARG A 730 66.65 30.82 42.85
C ARG A 730 67.76 30.25 43.76
N LEU A 731 67.61 29.03 44.25
CA LEU A 731 68.55 28.37 45.16
C LEU A 731 69.79 27.79 44.47
N ILE A 732 69.74 27.53 43.16
CA ILE A 732 70.89 27.05 42.36
C ILE A 732 71.81 28.24 42.01
N PRO A 733 73.06 28.31 42.54
CA PRO A 733 73.95 29.42 42.23
C PRO A 733 74.54 29.27 40.82
N ARG A 734 74.20 30.17 39.88
CA ARG A 734 74.80 30.20 38.54
C ARG A 734 76.34 30.36 38.63
N PRO A 735 77.14 29.37 38.19
CA PRO A 735 78.59 29.54 38.16
C PRO A 735 78.99 30.54 37.07
N GLY A 736 79.66 31.63 37.44
CA GLY A 736 80.31 32.53 36.48
C GLY A 736 79.51 33.76 36.03
N SER A 737 79.13 34.65 36.95
CA SER A 737 78.87 36.06 36.58
C SER A 737 79.42 37.06 37.62
N ARG A 738 80.75 37.13 37.71
CA ARG A 738 81.41 38.27 38.37
C ARG A 738 81.27 39.52 37.50
N ARG A 739 80.24 40.34 37.75
CA ARG A 739 80.10 41.69 37.17
C ARG A 739 81.28 42.57 37.61
N ALA A 740 82.32 42.64 36.77
CA ALA A 740 83.39 43.62 36.95
C ALA A 740 82.86 45.03 36.66
N ARG A 741 82.72 45.86 37.71
CA ARG A 741 82.50 47.31 37.54
C ARG A 741 83.81 47.95 37.08
N THR A 742 83.83 48.57 35.91
CA THR A 742 84.89 49.51 35.50
C THR A 742 84.26 50.79 34.94
N MET A 743 84.94 51.91 35.17
CA MET A 743 84.39 53.27 35.00
C MET A 743 84.52 53.77 33.56
N SER A 744 83.62 54.66 33.14
CA SER A 744 83.77 55.43 31.89
C SER A 744 84.79 56.57 32.06
N MET A 745 85.66 56.78 31.05
CA MET A 745 86.24 58.09 30.69
C MET A 745 86.56 58.11 29.16
N PRO A 746 86.65 59.30 28.50
CA PRO A 746 86.59 59.42 27.03
C PRO A 746 87.93 59.73 26.33
N GLY A 747 88.04 59.50 25.00
CA GLY A 747 89.22 59.97 24.22
C GLY A 747 89.36 59.56 22.74
N GLN A 748 88.65 60.24 21.83
CA GLN A 748 89.04 60.64 20.46
C GLN A 748 89.92 59.75 19.50
N SER A 749 89.29 59.37 18.37
CA SER A 749 89.71 59.72 16.97
C SER A 749 90.66 58.86 16.09
N ARG A 750 90.23 58.71 14.82
CA ARG A 750 90.94 58.30 13.56
C ARG A 750 91.29 56.80 13.36
N ALA A 751 91.16 56.20 12.16
CA ALA A 751 90.47 56.59 10.91
C ALA A 751 90.26 55.40 9.92
N SER A 752 89.32 55.54 8.95
CA SER A 752 89.28 55.04 7.54
C SER A 752 90.16 53.84 7.07
N SER A 753 89.74 52.88 6.21
CA SER A 753 88.54 52.52 5.41
C SER A 753 88.86 51.17 4.66
N PRO A 754 88.19 50.64 3.60
CA PRO A 754 86.86 50.92 2.99
C PRO A 754 85.98 49.70 2.57
N ARG A 755 84.70 50.00 2.25
CA ARG A 755 83.82 49.38 1.22
C ARG A 755 83.48 47.87 1.19
N GLY A 756 82.19 47.60 1.43
CA GLY A 756 81.33 46.70 0.65
C GLY A 756 79.97 47.38 0.40
N LYS A 757 79.24 47.08 -0.69
CA LYS A 757 77.98 47.76 -1.08
C LYS A 757 76.77 46.82 -1.11
N PRO A 758 75.57 47.27 -0.70
CA PRO A 758 74.28 46.61 -0.99
C PRO A 758 73.54 47.21 -2.21
N MET A 759 72.60 46.42 -2.75
CA MET A 759 71.57 46.71 -3.78
C MET A 759 70.38 45.74 -3.48
N SER A 760 69.06 45.97 -3.61
CA SER A 760 68.17 46.96 -4.27
C SER A 760 68.04 46.83 -5.80
N PHE A 761 66.85 46.75 -6.43
CA PHE A 761 65.45 46.82 -5.98
C PHE A 761 64.54 46.28 -7.12
N LEU A 762 63.25 46.07 -6.83
CA LEU A 762 62.08 46.04 -7.74
C LEU A 762 61.81 44.79 -8.60
N ALA A 763 60.53 44.67 -8.97
CA ALA A 763 59.92 43.65 -9.83
C ALA A 763 59.15 44.35 -10.98
N HIS A 764 58.71 43.60 -12.00
CA HIS A 764 57.58 43.95 -12.88
C HIS A 764 57.04 42.73 -13.66
N SER A 765 55.90 42.91 -14.34
CA SER A 765 55.00 41.88 -14.87
C SER A 765 54.61 42.11 -16.34
N VAL A 766 54.60 41.04 -17.16
CA VAL A 766 54.06 40.92 -18.55
C VAL A 766 53.79 39.40 -18.74
N THR A 767 52.61 38.78 -18.95
CA THR A 767 51.42 38.92 -19.84
C THR A 767 51.54 38.29 -21.25
N ALA A 768 50.65 37.31 -21.54
CA ALA A 768 50.27 36.71 -22.87
C ALA A 768 51.35 35.91 -23.65
N SER A 769 51.03 34.97 -24.56
CA SER A 769 49.78 34.72 -25.32
C SER A 769 49.54 33.23 -25.67
N ASP A 770 48.47 32.99 -26.44
CA ASP A 770 47.79 31.75 -26.83
C ASP A 770 48.53 30.84 -27.84
N MET A 771 48.05 29.58 -27.93
CA MET A 771 47.52 29.00 -29.20
C MET A 771 46.44 27.95 -28.88
N ALA A 772 45.49 27.74 -29.80
CA ALA A 772 44.28 26.94 -29.60
C ALA A 772 43.98 25.94 -30.74
N THR A 773 43.09 24.97 -30.50
CA THR A 773 42.33 24.19 -31.50
C THR A 773 40.95 23.79 -30.96
N ASP A 774 39.99 23.60 -31.87
CA ASP A 774 38.53 23.62 -31.64
C ASP A 774 37.86 22.27 -31.23
N PRO A 775 36.56 22.28 -30.85
CA PRO A 775 35.77 21.13 -30.41
C PRO A 775 34.73 20.59 -31.44
N GLY A 776 34.01 19.53 -31.06
CA GLY A 776 32.65 19.20 -31.52
C GLY A 776 32.00 18.23 -30.50
N MET A 777 30.75 18.36 -30.02
CA MET A 777 29.40 18.51 -30.60
C MET A 777 28.69 17.17 -30.93
N ASP A 778 27.60 16.91 -30.19
CA ASP A 778 26.40 16.08 -30.43
C ASP A 778 26.59 14.57 -30.81
N GLU A 779 25.71 13.61 -30.51
CA GLU A 779 24.25 13.61 -30.22
C GLU A 779 23.85 12.58 -29.13
N MET A 780 22.55 12.60 -28.77
CA MET A 780 21.74 11.63 -27.97
C MET A 780 21.85 11.69 -26.45
#